data_AF-A0AAW5R7Q2-F1
#
_entry.id   AF-A0AAW5R7Q2-F1
#
_cell.length_a   1.000
_cell.length_b   1.000
_cell.length_c   1.000
_cell.angle_alpha   90.00
_cell.angle_beta   90.00
_cell.angle_gamma   90.00
#
_symmetry.space_group_name_H-M   'P 1'
#
loop_
_entity.id
_entity.type
_entity.pdbx_description
1 polymer ?
#
loop_
_entity_poly.entity_id
_entity_poly.type
_entity_poly.pdbx_seq_one_letter_code
_entity_poly.pdbx_strand_id
1 'polypeptide(L)'
;MVNKEKNLNVESDRNLIKLGRSIFIVDITDKDCLEIIDDISEDKFPNLILLIKKNSHRYKHIDIGSYCFESRTRRKTTEVETKVDIKSINISRIKGLKEFLLSTIDRHKNNTSLIADLMNLGNVIEYLNANFKKSNFEDINTCKYIYIEFTKFIINRINVGIANARGYQLQHSCALFLSHTCGISIFELEKIATKLMDRDIYRPFYHDGREEEISTYVSKNIVLFESISKKLMNNEDLPFIVDFKKINDCLVFDTSIDSTLDNKDKYKTLFDENHNLKSLESIGAMIKVENPNQILTHNSLYNAGRRKWSFIRKINNEKLYESKFKLRLASIAIFAFSQAFVAATSCNSSTLIKLRDNGKILSGQEKGKRLYAVKARANYKEQSISFGLKFQQYFKLYLQFIDFLKRDLNQYFDETTLHKLFFVIVQTDEIRIRPFDEVYIYGYYKILSRLYGTRSVVNTELRNNVGNFFSANTNDSSLVAKKLGNSKPIAIKNYIDVSFAVMAEEVSNFLNKVQEKAIHKGRIYADNIAVNINEKEIAKNAIGYCKNIKPTLKNGFNSDSIQPNCANSESCLFCDNYTIFTDESDLRRLLSFKMIISQLNEIENEVIQIKYRIDEIINLIVSKYPETEKMIKNLIIETEEGILDEFWNNHLNMLVDLGVL
;
A
#
# COMPACT_ATOMS: atom_id res chain seq x y z
N MET A 1 -20.44 -36.60 -14.97
CA MET A 1 -19.15 -37.32 -15.01
C MET A 1 -18.08 -36.30 -14.63
N VAL A 2 -17.38 -36.31 -13.49
CA VAL A 2 -17.04 -37.37 -12.53
C VAL A 2 -17.07 -36.77 -11.12
N ASN A 3 -17.74 -37.48 -10.22
CA ASN A 3 -17.70 -37.30 -8.77
C ASN A 3 -16.27 -37.48 -8.22
N LYS A 4 -15.88 -36.66 -7.24
CA LYS A 4 -15.08 -37.12 -6.11
C LYS A 4 -15.52 -36.40 -4.83
N GLU A 5 -16.55 -36.99 -4.22
CA GLU A 5 -16.85 -36.85 -2.80
C GLU A 5 -15.80 -37.57 -1.94
N LYS A 6 -15.64 -37.04 -0.72
CA LYS A 6 -15.30 -37.71 0.55
C LYS A 6 -13.89 -38.30 0.72
N ASN A 7 -13.14 -37.68 1.62
CA ASN A 7 -12.80 -38.33 2.89
C ASN A 7 -12.29 -37.28 3.89
N LEU A 8 -13.10 -37.01 4.92
CA LEU A 8 -12.65 -36.71 6.28
C LEU A 8 -13.87 -36.97 7.17
N ASN A 9 -13.98 -38.24 7.57
CA ASN A 9 -14.80 -38.65 8.70
C ASN A 9 -14.27 -37.90 9.94
N VAL A 10 -15.05 -36.96 10.42
CA VAL A 10 -15.09 -36.64 11.84
C VAL A 10 -16.47 -37.08 12.28
N GLU A 11 -16.51 -38.15 13.05
CA GLU A 11 -17.73 -38.64 13.68
C GLU A 11 -18.46 -37.49 14.33
N SER A 12 -19.70 -37.28 13.88
CA SER A 12 -20.62 -36.37 14.53
C SER A 12 -20.98 -36.97 15.88
N ASP A 13 -20.34 -36.50 16.95
CA ASP A 13 -20.82 -36.68 18.32
C ASP A 13 -22.21 -36.05 18.45
N ARG A 14 -23.23 -36.85 18.11
CA ARG A 14 -24.63 -36.62 18.45
C ARG A 14 -24.78 -36.86 19.94
N ASN A 15 -24.57 -35.81 20.75
CA ASN A 15 -25.06 -35.69 22.12
C ASN A 15 -24.95 -34.25 22.67
N LEU A 16 -25.39 -33.25 21.90
CA LEU A 16 -25.51 -31.86 22.41
C LEU A 16 -26.95 -31.60 22.88
N ILE A 17 -27.24 -31.85 24.16
CA ILE A 17 -28.48 -31.41 24.84
C ILE A 17 -28.16 -30.75 26.19
N LYS A 18 -28.02 -29.42 26.20
CA LYS A 18 -28.85 -28.46 26.97
C LYS A 18 -28.55 -27.01 26.57
N LEU A 19 -29.60 -26.20 26.50
CA LEU A 19 -29.66 -24.81 26.06
C LEU A 19 -29.29 -23.82 27.19
N GLY A 20 -28.54 -22.78 26.83
CA GLY A 20 -28.42 -21.52 27.56
C GLY A 20 -27.68 -21.57 28.89
N ARG A 21 -26.38 -21.27 28.88
CA ARG A 21 -25.71 -20.76 30.09
C ARG A 21 -26.35 -19.42 30.48
N SER A 22 -26.36 -19.05 31.75
CA SER A 22 -27.01 -17.81 32.23
C SER A 22 -26.22 -16.57 31.81
N ILE A 23 -26.39 -16.11 30.57
CA ILE A 23 -25.59 -15.02 29.99
C ILE A 23 -25.92 -13.64 30.56
N PHE A 24 -24.92 -12.76 30.56
CA PHE A 24 -25.12 -11.32 30.76
C PHE A 24 -24.22 -10.53 29.81
N ILE A 25 -24.65 -9.30 29.49
CA ILE A 25 -24.00 -8.44 28.49
C ILE A 25 -23.38 -7.25 29.20
N VAL A 26 -22.11 -6.99 28.92
CA VAL A 26 -21.41 -5.76 29.33
C VAL A 26 -21.17 -4.89 28.09
N ASP A 27 -21.67 -3.65 28.10
CA ASP A 27 -21.37 -2.66 27.07
C ASP A 27 -20.02 -2.02 27.36
N ILE A 28 -19.06 -2.24 26.47
CA ILE A 28 -17.70 -1.71 26.67
C ILE A 28 -17.60 -0.20 26.42
N THR A 29 -18.68 0.45 25.99
CA THR A 29 -18.75 1.92 25.89
C THR A 29 -19.12 2.58 27.21
N ASP A 30 -19.51 1.79 28.22
CA ASP A 30 -19.66 2.25 29.58
C ASP A 30 -18.30 2.66 30.17
N LYS A 31 -18.29 3.76 30.91
CA LYS A 31 -17.06 4.28 31.53
C LYS A 31 -16.53 3.34 32.61
N ASP A 32 -17.43 2.63 33.27
CA ASP A 32 -17.11 1.76 34.40
C ASP A 32 -16.94 0.30 33.94
N CYS A 33 -16.86 0.04 32.63
CA CYS A 33 -16.82 -1.33 32.09
C CYS A 33 -15.64 -2.15 32.59
N LEU A 34 -14.48 -1.54 32.85
CA LEU A 34 -13.30 -2.22 33.39
C LEU A 34 -13.55 -2.68 34.82
N GLU A 35 -14.11 -1.82 35.68
CA GLU A 35 -14.47 -2.14 37.07
C GLU A 35 -15.53 -3.25 37.09
N ILE A 36 -16.58 -3.13 36.26
CA ILE A 36 -17.62 -4.15 36.12
C ILE A 36 -17.01 -5.49 35.74
N ILE A 37 -16.07 -5.53 34.80
CA ILE A 37 -15.44 -6.80 34.36
C ILE A 37 -14.52 -7.36 35.44
N ASP A 38 -13.80 -6.51 36.16
CA ASP A 38 -12.89 -6.92 37.24
C ASP A 38 -13.67 -7.47 38.45
N ASP A 39 -14.86 -6.95 38.72
CA ASP A 39 -15.74 -7.42 39.80
C ASP A 39 -16.48 -8.74 39.46
N ILE A 40 -16.44 -9.20 38.20
CA ILE A 40 -17.03 -10.49 37.82
C ILE A 40 -16.25 -11.61 38.51
N SER A 41 -16.95 -12.35 39.37
CA SER A 41 -16.43 -13.57 39.99
C SER A 41 -16.13 -14.65 38.95
N GLU A 42 -15.14 -15.50 39.21
CA GLU A 42 -14.67 -16.51 38.25
C GLU A 42 -15.77 -17.48 37.82
N ASP A 43 -16.72 -17.82 38.70
CA ASP A 43 -17.88 -18.67 38.39
C ASP A 43 -18.87 -18.00 37.40
N LYS A 44 -18.88 -16.66 37.35
CA LYS A 44 -19.75 -15.89 36.45
C LYS A 44 -19.07 -15.51 35.15
N PHE A 45 -17.74 -15.46 35.09
CA PHE A 45 -17.01 -15.09 33.86
C PHE A 45 -17.39 -15.96 32.64
N PRO A 46 -17.59 -17.29 32.77
CA PRO A 46 -18.07 -18.13 31.68
C PRO A 46 -19.42 -17.77 31.12
N ASN A 47 -20.14 -16.77 31.65
CA ASN A 47 -21.43 -16.26 31.17
C ASN A 47 -21.35 -14.89 30.47
N LEU A 48 -20.16 -14.28 30.39
CA LEU A 48 -19.98 -12.93 29.87
C LEU A 48 -20.10 -12.85 28.34
N ILE A 49 -20.84 -11.85 27.85
CA ILE A 49 -20.87 -11.39 26.47
C ILE A 49 -20.55 -9.89 26.42
N LEU A 50 -19.72 -9.48 25.47
CA LEU A 50 -19.36 -8.08 25.26
C LEU A 50 -20.22 -7.46 24.16
N LEU A 51 -20.78 -6.29 24.41
CA LEU A 51 -21.40 -5.43 23.40
C LEU A 51 -20.43 -4.32 23.01
N ILE A 52 -20.01 -4.30 21.75
CA ILE A 52 -18.99 -3.38 21.25
C ILE A 52 -19.54 -2.51 20.12
N LYS A 53 -19.52 -1.19 20.29
CA LYS A 53 -19.85 -0.24 19.22
C LYS A 53 -18.77 -0.24 18.14
N LYS A 54 -19.08 -0.77 16.95
CA LYS A 54 -18.16 -0.77 15.81
C LYS A 54 -18.06 0.63 15.18
N ASN A 55 -19.22 1.22 14.83
CA ASN A 55 -19.36 2.55 14.22
C ASN A 55 -20.61 3.27 14.79
N SER A 56 -20.90 4.50 14.37
CA SER A 56 -22.02 5.33 14.90
C SER A 56 -23.39 4.62 15.01
N HIS A 57 -23.67 3.65 14.13
CA HIS A 57 -24.97 2.95 14.05
C HIS A 57 -24.87 1.41 14.14
N ARG A 58 -23.72 0.84 14.52
CA ARG A 58 -23.54 -0.62 14.49
C ARG A 58 -22.82 -1.13 15.73
N TYR A 59 -23.40 -2.16 16.33
CA TYR A 59 -22.84 -2.89 17.47
C TYR A 59 -22.46 -4.32 17.06
N LYS A 60 -21.54 -4.90 17.82
CA LYS A 60 -21.07 -6.28 17.64
C LYS A 60 -21.02 -6.97 18.99
N HIS A 61 -21.60 -8.17 19.05
CA HIS A 61 -21.50 -9.04 20.21
C HIS A 61 -20.25 -9.91 20.11
N ILE A 62 -19.49 -10.02 21.19
CA ILE A 62 -18.39 -10.98 21.34
C ILE A 62 -18.65 -11.80 22.61
N ASP A 63 -19.08 -13.03 22.40
CA ASP A 63 -19.22 -14.02 23.46
C ASP A 63 -17.86 -14.55 23.95
N ILE A 64 -17.20 -13.76 24.81
CA ILE A 64 -15.90 -14.08 25.40
C ILE A 64 -16.01 -15.22 26.42
N GLY A 65 -17.12 -15.30 27.18
CA GLY A 65 -17.31 -16.36 28.17
C GLY A 65 -17.36 -17.75 27.54
N SER A 66 -17.83 -17.86 26.29
CA SER A 66 -17.81 -19.14 25.55
C SER A 66 -16.40 -19.70 25.32
N TYR A 67 -15.33 -18.91 25.49
CA TYR A 67 -13.95 -19.39 25.34
C TYR A 67 -13.48 -20.24 26.53
N CYS A 68 -14.23 -20.23 27.63
CA CYS A 68 -14.00 -21.12 28.77
C CYS A 68 -14.36 -22.59 28.46
N PHE A 69 -15.04 -22.88 27.34
CA PHE A 69 -15.55 -24.21 27.01
C PHE A 69 -14.75 -24.86 25.87
N GLU A 70 -14.44 -26.15 26.03
CA GLU A 70 -13.72 -26.94 25.04
C GLU A 70 -14.60 -27.41 23.88
N SER A 71 -15.91 -27.55 24.11
CA SER A 71 -16.90 -27.91 23.10
C SER A 71 -17.87 -26.76 22.88
N ARG A 72 -17.75 -26.11 21.73
CA ARG A 72 -18.54 -24.94 21.33
C ARG A 72 -18.82 -24.95 19.82
N THR A 73 -19.99 -24.45 19.44
CA THR A 73 -20.38 -24.32 18.02
C THR A 73 -19.76 -23.08 17.37
N ARG A 74 -19.62 -23.09 16.04
CA ARG A 74 -19.29 -21.88 15.29
C ARG A 74 -20.49 -20.92 15.27
N ARG A 75 -20.37 -19.78 15.95
CA ARG A 75 -21.43 -18.77 16.06
C ARG A 75 -21.72 -18.07 14.72
N LYS A 76 -23.00 -17.94 14.35
CA LYS A 76 -23.42 -17.10 13.20
C LYS A 76 -23.40 -15.62 13.58
N THR A 77 -23.29 -14.72 12.59
CA THR A 77 -23.25 -13.27 12.84
C THR A 77 -24.54 -12.69 13.42
N THR A 78 -25.67 -13.38 13.25
CA THR A 78 -26.98 -13.02 13.78
C THR A 78 -27.21 -13.51 15.22
N GLU A 79 -26.36 -14.41 15.70
CA GLU A 79 -26.47 -15.00 17.04
C GLU A 79 -25.66 -14.16 18.04
N VAL A 80 -26.26 -13.88 19.19
CA VAL A 80 -25.63 -13.15 20.30
C VAL A 80 -24.74 -14.08 21.10
N GLU A 81 -25.24 -15.27 21.44
CA GLU A 81 -24.53 -16.30 22.20
C GLU A 81 -24.00 -17.44 21.32
N THR A 82 -22.95 -18.10 21.80
CA THR A 82 -22.40 -19.32 21.24
C THR A 82 -22.94 -20.51 22.01
N LYS A 83 -23.44 -21.54 21.30
CA LYS A 83 -23.85 -22.79 21.95
C LYS A 83 -22.60 -23.55 22.42
N VAL A 84 -22.63 -24.02 23.66
CA VAL A 84 -21.54 -24.75 24.33
C VAL A 84 -22.07 -26.00 25.03
N ASP A 85 -21.21 -27.01 25.21
CA ASP A 85 -21.47 -28.07 26.20
C ASP A 85 -21.00 -27.58 27.57
N ILE A 86 -21.94 -27.38 28.49
CA ILE A 86 -21.66 -26.86 29.84
C ILE A 86 -20.66 -27.75 30.60
N LYS A 87 -20.65 -29.07 30.32
CA LYS A 87 -19.72 -30.02 30.96
C LYS A 87 -18.29 -29.89 30.45
N SER A 88 -18.08 -29.20 29.32
CA SER A 88 -16.77 -29.00 28.70
C SER A 88 -16.04 -27.76 29.21
N ILE A 89 -16.49 -27.17 30.33
CA ILE A 89 -15.82 -26.02 30.93
C ILE A 89 -14.40 -26.40 31.38
N ASN A 90 -13.44 -25.56 31.01
CA ASN A 90 -12.06 -25.64 31.46
C ASN A 90 -11.76 -24.41 32.35
N ILE A 91 -11.82 -24.64 33.66
CA ILE A 91 -11.71 -23.60 34.69
C ILE A 91 -10.34 -22.91 34.65
N SER A 92 -9.27 -23.65 34.29
CA SER A 92 -7.90 -23.11 34.22
C SER A 92 -7.72 -22.00 33.16
N ARG A 93 -8.70 -21.80 32.26
CA ARG A 93 -8.69 -20.69 31.29
C ARG A 93 -9.23 -19.38 31.85
N ILE A 94 -10.06 -19.42 32.89
CA ILE A 94 -10.90 -18.29 33.31
C ILE A 94 -10.03 -17.10 33.71
N LYS A 95 -9.06 -17.31 34.59
CA LYS A 95 -8.11 -16.28 35.03
C LYS A 95 -7.42 -15.60 33.84
N GLY A 96 -6.82 -16.37 32.94
CA GLY A 96 -6.10 -15.80 31.81
C GLY A 96 -6.99 -15.14 30.77
N LEU A 97 -8.22 -15.61 30.56
CA LEU A 97 -9.20 -14.93 29.72
C LEU A 97 -9.63 -13.58 30.32
N LYS A 98 -9.83 -13.52 31.64
CA LYS A 98 -10.20 -12.29 32.34
C LYS A 98 -9.08 -11.25 32.28
N GLU A 99 -7.84 -11.64 32.60
CA GLU A 99 -6.69 -10.74 32.52
C GLU A 99 -6.38 -10.30 31.07
N PHE A 100 -6.50 -11.21 30.09
CA PHE A 100 -6.40 -10.86 28.67
C PHE A 100 -7.43 -9.81 28.29
N LEU A 101 -8.68 -9.98 28.74
CA LEU A 101 -9.76 -9.06 28.43
C LEU A 101 -9.51 -7.66 29.01
N LEU A 102 -9.20 -7.58 30.31
CA LEU A 102 -8.92 -6.33 31.02
C LEU A 102 -7.76 -5.57 30.37
N SER A 103 -6.62 -6.24 30.16
CA SER A 103 -5.43 -5.64 29.52
C SER A 103 -5.69 -5.21 28.07
N THR A 104 -6.55 -5.93 27.35
CA THR A 104 -6.88 -5.60 25.96
C THR A 104 -7.84 -4.41 25.88
N ILE A 105 -8.84 -4.31 26.75
CA ILE A 105 -9.75 -3.15 26.79
C ILE A 105 -8.97 -1.89 27.18
N ASP A 106 -8.17 -1.93 28.24
CA ASP A 106 -7.42 -0.78 28.76
C ASP A 106 -6.46 -0.19 27.70
N ARG A 107 -5.77 -1.05 26.95
CA ARG A 107 -4.79 -0.64 25.92
C ARG A 107 -5.44 -0.01 24.67
N HIS A 108 -6.68 -0.36 24.32
CA HIS A 108 -7.27 0.02 23.03
C HIS A 108 -8.11 1.30 23.10
N LYS A 109 -7.66 2.33 22.37
CA LYS A 109 -8.44 3.58 22.16
C LYS A 109 -9.47 3.47 21.02
N ASN A 110 -9.46 2.38 20.25
CA ASN A 110 -10.31 2.17 19.08
C ASN A 110 -10.97 0.78 19.12
N ASN A 111 -12.30 0.77 19.11
CA ASN A 111 -13.12 -0.45 19.11
C ASN A 111 -12.84 -1.38 17.93
N THR A 112 -12.38 -0.87 16.79
CA THR A 112 -12.07 -1.72 15.62
C THR A 112 -10.84 -2.62 15.89
N SER A 113 -9.81 -2.06 16.51
CA SER A 113 -8.59 -2.79 16.90
C SER A 113 -8.89 -3.78 18.03
N LEU A 114 -9.68 -3.36 19.02
CA LEU A 114 -10.18 -4.23 20.10
C LEU A 114 -10.94 -5.44 19.56
N ILE A 115 -11.90 -5.24 18.64
CA ILE A 115 -12.62 -6.34 17.99
C ILE A 115 -11.64 -7.29 17.27
N ALA A 116 -10.60 -6.77 16.64
CA ALA A 116 -9.64 -7.60 15.92
C ALA A 116 -8.82 -8.49 16.87
N ASP A 117 -8.34 -7.96 17.99
CA ASP A 117 -7.59 -8.72 18.99
C ASP A 117 -8.47 -9.79 19.66
N LEU A 118 -9.71 -9.46 20.04
CA LEU A 118 -10.65 -10.43 20.59
C LEU A 118 -11.00 -11.55 19.60
N MET A 119 -11.09 -11.23 18.31
CA MET A 119 -11.28 -12.26 17.26
C MET A 119 -10.02 -13.12 17.05
N ASN A 120 -8.82 -12.54 17.19
CA ASN A 120 -7.58 -13.30 17.13
C ASN A 120 -7.51 -14.30 18.28
N LEU A 121 -7.86 -13.89 19.50
CA LEU A 121 -8.00 -14.80 20.64
C LEU A 121 -8.98 -15.94 20.34
N GLY A 122 -10.14 -15.63 19.73
CA GLY A 122 -11.09 -16.65 19.30
C GLY A 122 -10.45 -17.72 18.40
N ASN A 123 -9.60 -17.33 17.45
CA ASN A 123 -8.89 -18.28 16.59
C ASN A 123 -7.87 -19.13 17.37
N VAL A 124 -7.20 -18.55 18.38
CA VAL A 124 -6.34 -19.29 19.30
C VAL A 124 -7.16 -20.35 20.03
N ILE A 125 -8.31 -19.97 20.61
CA ILE A 125 -9.18 -20.88 21.37
C ILE A 125 -9.71 -22.02 20.50
N GLU A 126 -10.08 -21.77 19.24
CA GLU A 126 -10.47 -22.84 18.31
C GLU A 126 -9.33 -23.84 18.08
N TYR A 127 -8.09 -23.36 17.92
CA TYR A 127 -6.93 -24.24 17.82
C TYR A 127 -6.71 -25.06 19.10
N LEU A 128 -6.84 -24.44 20.27
CA LEU A 128 -6.70 -25.12 21.56
C LEU A 128 -7.78 -26.19 21.75
N ASN A 129 -9.02 -25.90 21.39
CA ASN A 129 -10.13 -26.86 21.48
C ASN A 129 -9.97 -28.06 20.54
N ALA A 130 -9.28 -27.87 19.40
CA ALA A 130 -9.00 -28.95 18.46
C ALA A 130 -7.82 -29.85 18.89
N ASN A 131 -6.80 -29.30 19.54
CA ASN A 131 -5.51 -29.99 19.75
C ASN A 131 -5.14 -30.23 21.22
N PHE A 132 -5.76 -29.51 22.16
CA PHE A 132 -5.36 -29.44 23.58
C PHE A 132 -6.57 -29.51 24.51
N LYS A 133 -7.46 -30.50 24.27
CA LYS A 133 -8.60 -30.78 25.15
C LYS A 133 -8.11 -31.30 26.51
N LYS A 134 -8.78 -30.89 27.58
CA LYS A 134 -8.47 -31.23 28.98
C LYS A 134 -7.08 -30.79 29.48
N SER A 135 -6.39 -29.93 28.73
CA SER A 135 -5.11 -29.36 29.17
C SER A 135 -5.31 -28.44 30.39
N ASN A 136 -4.35 -28.47 31.31
CA ASN A 136 -4.29 -27.53 32.42
C ASN A 136 -3.48 -26.29 31.99
N PHE A 137 -4.14 -25.14 31.87
CA PHE A 137 -3.53 -23.88 31.43
C PHE A 137 -2.83 -23.10 32.56
N GLU A 138 -2.90 -23.59 33.79
CA GLU A 138 -2.12 -23.07 34.92
C GLU A 138 -0.70 -23.64 34.96
N ASP A 139 -0.46 -24.79 34.31
CA ASP A 139 0.87 -25.41 34.26
C ASP A 139 1.77 -24.72 33.22
N ILE A 140 2.90 -24.20 33.70
CA ILE A 140 3.87 -23.44 32.89
C ILE A 140 4.41 -24.30 31.74
N ASN A 141 4.72 -25.58 31.98
CA ASN A 141 5.30 -26.45 30.96
C ASN A 141 4.28 -26.76 29.86
N THR A 142 3.02 -26.99 30.24
CA THR A 142 1.90 -27.14 29.32
C THR A 142 1.71 -25.89 28.47
N CYS A 143 1.71 -24.69 29.07
CA CYS A 143 1.61 -23.43 28.31
C CYS A 143 2.78 -23.24 27.33
N LYS A 144 4.02 -23.54 27.76
CA LYS A 144 5.21 -23.48 26.90
C LYS A 144 5.08 -24.43 25.70
N TYR A 145 4.67 -25.67 25.95
CA TYR A 145 4.46 -26.66 24.90
C TYR A 145 3.38 -26.23 23.90
N ILE A 146 2.23 -25.76 24.41
CA ILE A 146 1.13 -25.25 23.58
C ILE A 146 1.60 -24.08 22.70
N TYR A 147 2.36 -23.15 23.24
CA TYR A 147 2.85 -21.98 22.49
C TYR A 147 3.80 -22.39 21.34
N ILE A 148 4.68 -23.36 21.58
CA ILE A 148 5.58 -23.93 20.56
C ILE A 148 4.76 -24.58 19.44
N GLU A 149 3.80 -25.44 19.78
CA GLU A 149 2.97 -26.14 18.79
C GLU A 149 2.06 -25.20 18.01
N PHE A 150 1.51 -24.18 18.66
CA PHE A 150 0.74 -23.15 17.98
C PHE A 150 1.60 -22.33 17.02
N THR A 151 2.83 -21.99 17.40
CA THR A 151 3.77 -21.30 16.52
C THR A 151 4.12 -22.16 15.30
N LYS A 152 4.41 -23.46 15.48
CA LYS A 152 4.64 -24.41 14.37
C LYS A 152 3.43 -24.50 13.44
N PHE A 153 2.22 -24.54 14.00
CA PHE A 153 0.98 -24.53 13.22
C PHE A 153 0.86 -23.28 12.34
N ILE A 154 1.17 -22.09 12.86
CA ILE A 154 1.14 -20.86 12.07
C ILE A 154 2.21 -20.90 10.97
N ILE A 155 3.44 -21.33 11.28
CA ILE A 155 4.54 -21.45 10.30
C ILE A 155 4.15 -22.38 9.16
N ASN A 156 3.60 -23.56 9.48
CA ASN A 156 3.18 -24.51 8.45
C ASN A 156 2.11 -23.91 7.52
N ARG A 157 1.12 -23.19 8.07
CA ARG A 157 0.12 -22.49 7.24
C ARG A 157 0.73 -21.43 6.34
N ILE A 158 1.74 -20.69 6.84
CA ILE A 158 2.48 -19.71 6.05
C ILE A 158 3.23 -20.38 4.89
N ASN A 159 3.89 -21.52 5.16
CA ASN A 159 4.66 -22.26 4.17
C ASN A 159 3.79 -22.90 3.08
N VAL A 160 2.61 -23.41 3.44
CA VAL A 160 1.64 -24.00 2.49
C VAL A 160 0.87 -22.91 1.70
N GLY A 161 1.23 -21.62 1.84
CA GLY A 161 0.61 -20.53 1.10
C GLY A 161 -0.81 -20.17 1.58
N ILE A 162 -1.25 -20.72 2.71
CA ILE A 162 -2.52 -20.35 3.33
C ILE A 162 -2.32 -19.00 4.01
N ALA A 163 -2.76 -17.93 3.35
CA ALA A 163 -2.52 -16.55 3.75
C ALA A 163 -2.97 -16.27 5.20
N ASN A 164 -2.02 -16.27 6.14
CA ASN A 164 -2.19 -15.68 7.45
C ASN A 164 -1.60 -14.26 7.40
N ALA A 165 -2.37 -13.29 6.90
CA ALA A 165 -1.97 -11.87 6.86
C ALA A 165 -1.76 -11.24 8.25
N ARG A 166 -1.82 -12.04 9.33
CA ARG A 166 -1.76 -11.67 10.74
C ARG A 166 -1.02 -12.71 11.61
N GLY A 167 0.00 -13.37 11.05
CA GLY A 167 0.73 -14.44 11.73
C GLY A 167 1.30 -14.01 13.08
N TYR A 168 1.85 -12.79 13.13
CA TYR A 168 2.38 -12.23 14.38
C TYR A 168 1.26 -11.93 15.38
N GLN A 169 0.14 -11.31 14.96
CA GLN A 169 -0.92 -11.00 15.94
C GLN A 169 -1.56 -12.25 16.53
N LEU A 170 -1.69 -13.34 15.76
CA LEU A 170 -2.17 -14.61 16.29
C LEU A 170 -1.19 -15.18 17.31
N GLN A 171 0.10 -15.23 16.97
CA GLN A 171 1.16 -15.70 17.88
C GLN A 171 1.17 -14.88 19.17
N HIS A 172 1.18 -13.55 19.06
CA HIS A 172 1.18 -12.64 20.21
C HIS A 172 -0.10 -12.79 21.05
N SER A 173 -1.27 -12.95 20.44
CA SER A 173 -2.52 -13.20 21.17
C SER A 173 -2.47 -14.51 21.96
N CYS A 174 -1.82 -15.55 21.42
CA CYS A 174 -1.61 -16.81 22.13
C CYS A 174 -0.63 -16.64 23.29
N ALA A 175 0.51 -15.98 23.06
CA ALA A 175 1.49 -15.68 24.10
C ALA A 175 0.85 -14.91 25.27
N LEU A 176 0.09 -13.85 24.96
CA LEU A 176 -0.56 -13.02 25.96
C LEU A 176 -1.56 -13.84 26.79
N PHE A 177 -2.46 -14.58 26.14
CA PHE A 177 -3.42 -15.44 26.83
C PHE A 177 -2.74 -16.46 27.77
N LEU A 178 -1.76 -17.20 27.26
CA LEU A 178 -1.06 -18.23 28.02
C LEU A 178 -0.20 -17.64 29.15
N SER A 179 0.40 -16.46 28.94
CA SER A 179 1.19 -15.78 29.99
C SER A 179 0.33 -15.43 31.20
N HIS A 180 -0.90 -14.96 30.94
CA HIS A 180 -1.87 -14.65 31.98
C HIS A 180 -2.40 -15.91 32.68
N THR A 181 -2.67 -17.00 31.95
CA THR A 181 -3.17 -18.24 32.59
C THR A 181 -2.13 -18.86 33.53
N CYS A 182 -0.87 -18.98 33.11
CA CYS A 182 0.18 -19.62 33.91
C CYS A 182 1.02 -18.65 34.77
N GLY A 183 0.70 -17.35 34.76
CA GLY A 183 1.29 -16.37 35.67
C GLY A 183 2.77 -16.06 35.43
N ILE A 184 3.23 -16.10 34.17
CA ILE A 184 4.61 -15.75 33.79
C ILE A 184 4.65 -14.52 32.89
N SER A 185 5.82 -13.91 32.75
CA SER A 185 5.97 -12.78 31.81
C SER A 185 5.75 -13.25 30.37
N ILE A 186 5.02 -12.46 29.57
CA ILE A 186 4.86 -12.71 28.13
C ILE A 186 6.21 -12.85 27.41
N PHE A 187 7.25 -12.14 27.87
CA PHE A 187 8.59 -12.20 27.31
C PHE A 187 9.24 -13.58 27.49
N GLU A 188 8.90 -14.31 28.56
CA GLU A 188 9.40 -15.66 28.75
C GLU A 188 8.79 -16.63 27.74
N LEU A 189 7.50 -16.50 27.42
CA LEU A 189 6.87 -17.29 26.36
C LEU A 189 7.39 -16.90 24.98
N GLU A 190 7.47 -15.60 24.68
CA GLU A 190 7.88 -15.15 23.34
C GLU A 190 9.30 -15.56 22.95
N LYS A 191 10.19 -15.84 23.92
CA LYS A 191 11.56 -16.32 23.69
C LYS A 191 11.68 -17.77 23.27
N ILE A 192 10.71 -18.63 23.59
CA ILE A 192 10.87 -20.09 23.38
C ILE A 192 10.56 -20.54 21.96
N ALA A 193 10.02 -19.65 21.13
CA ALA A 193 9.67 -19.95 19.74
C ALA A 193 10.04 -18.79 18.82
N THR A 194 10.29 -19.10 17.55
CA THR A 194 10.63 -18.10 16.54
C THR A 194 9.54 -17.02 16.46
N LYS A 195 9.94 -15.77 16.69
CA LYS A 195 9.04 -14.63 16.52
C LYS A 195 8.66 -14.50 15.05
N LEU A 196 7.38 -14.58 14.77
CA LEU A 196 6.86 -14.34 13.44
C LEU A 196 6.87 -12.85 13.18
N MET A 197 7.38 -12.45 12.02
CA MET A 197 7.08 -11.15 11.49
C MET A 197 5.75 -11.28 10.75
N ASP A 198 4.83 -10.32 10.93
CA ASP A 198 3.78 -10.20 9.92
C ASP A 198 4.48 -10.12 8.58
N ARG A 199 4.03 -10.91 7.59
CA ARG A 199 4.40 -10.59 6.22
C ARG A 199 4.04 -9.13 6.08
N ASP A 200 5.03 -8.27 5.96
CA ASP A 200 4.78 -6.95 5.44
C ASP A 200 3.97 -7.25 4.19
N ILE A 201 2.75 -6.72 4.17
CA ILE A 201 2.02 -6.65 2.92
C ILE A 201 2.99 -5.83 2.10
N TYR A 202 3.80 -6.50 1.29
CA TYR A 202 4.57 -5.90 0.24
C TYR A 202 3.49 -5.18 -0.56
N ARG A 203 3.34 -3.89 -0.27
CA ARG A 203 2.51 -2.99 -1.02
C ARG A 203 3.51 -2.52 -2.05
N PRO A 204 3.57 -3.18 -3.23
CA PRO A 204 4.55 -2.80 -4.22
C PRO A 204 4.47 -1.29 -4.37
N PHE A 205 5.61 -0.63 -4.28
CA PHE A 205 5.69 0.75 -4.73
C PHE A 205 5.26 0.74 -6.20
N TYR A 206 4.13 1.37 -6.49
CA TYR A 206 3.48 1.25 -7.79
C TYR A 206 4.15 2.17 -8.82
N HIS A 207 5.30 1.73 -9.36
CA HIS A 207 5.87 2.25 -10.61
C HIS A 207 5.39 1.45 -11.83
N ASP A 208 4.12 1.04 -11.85
CA ASP A 208 3.49 0.28 -12.94
C ASP A 208 2.53 1.12 -13.80
N GLY A 209 2.64 2.47 -13.74
CA GLY A 209 1.78 3.38 -14.51
C GLY A 209 0.50 3.83 -13.79
N ARG A 210 0.28 3.41 -12.54
CA ARG A 210 -0.91 3.76 -11.75
C ARG A 210 -1.05 5.22 -11.36
N GLU A 211 0.02 6.01 -11.40
CA GLU A 211 -0.07 7.45 -11.19
C GLU A 211 -0.92 8.12 -12.27
N GLU A 212 -0.77 7.70 -13.53
CA GLU A 212 -1.57 8.20 -14.66
C GLU A 212 -3.02 7.74 -14.56
N GLU A 213 -3.25 6.49 -14.15
CA GLU A 213 -4.59 5.94 -13.86
C GLU A 213 -5.29 6.78 -12.77
N ILE A 214 -4.61 7.03 -11.65
CA ILE A 214 -5.15 7.81 -10.53
C ILE A 214 -5.37 9.27 -10.93
N SER A 215 -4.45 9.88 -11.68
CA SER A 215 -4.59 11.25 -12.19
C SER A 215 -5.80 11.39 -13.11
N THR A 216 -5.99 10.42 -14.01
CA THR A 216 -7.16 10.34 -14.91
C THR A 216 -8.43 10.14 -14.11
N TYR A 217 -8.43 9.23 -13.12
CA TYR A 217 -9.56 9.00 -12.22
C TYR A 217 -9.96 10.26 -11.46
N VAL A 218 -9.01 10.99 -10.87
CA VAL A 218 -9.28 12.23 -10.15
C VAL A 218 -9.81 13.31 -11.08
N SER A 219 -9.27 13.41 -12.30
CA SER A 219 -9.75 14.34 -13.32
C SER A 219 -11.19 14.04 -13.75
N LYS A 220 -11.53 12.77 -13.99
CA LYS A 220 -12.91 12.33 -14.28
C LYS A 220 -13.87 12.69 -13.13
N ASN A 221 -13.44 12.50 -11.88
CA ASN A 221 -14.26 12.83 -10.71
C ASN A 221 -14.54 14.34 -10.58
N ILE A 222 -13.56 15.19 -10.85
CA ILE A 222 -13.75 16.65 -10.84
C ILE A 222 -14.78 17.05 -11.90
N VAL A 223 -14.60 16.61 -13.14
CA VAL A 223 -15.52 16.94 -14.25
C VAL A 223 -16.93 16.39 -14.00
N LEU A 224 -17.04 15.15 -13.51
CA LEU A 224 -18.32 14.53 -13.16
C LEU A 224 -19.06 15.34 -12.09
N PHE A 225 -18.37 15.72 -11.01
CA PHE A 225 -18.94 16.56 -9.97
C PHE A 225 -19.38 17.92 -10.52
N GLU A 226 -18.50 18.64 -11.23
CA GLU A 226 -18.80 19.97 -11.73
C GLU A 226 -20.02 19.97 -12.67
N SER A 227 -20.07 19.04 -13.61
CA SER A 227 -21.15 18.96 -14.59
C SER A 227 -22.48 18.63 -13.92
N ILE A 228 -22.54 17.59 -13.07
CA ILE A 228 -23.80 17.20 -12.42
C ILE A 228 -24.26 18.29 -11.44
N SER A 229 -23.37 18.86 -10.64
CA SER A 229 -23.74 19.87 -9.65
C SER A 229 -24.30 21.13 -10.32
N LYS A 230 -23.62 21.67 -11.34
CA LYS A 230 -24.10 22.86 -12.09
C LYS A 230 -25.45 22.60 -12.74
N LYS A 231 -25.60 21.47 -13.44
CA LYS A 231 -26.85 21.10 -14.10
C LYS A 231 -28.03 20.97 -13.14
N LEU A 232 -27.82 20.36 -11.97
CA LEU A 232 -28.85 20.26 -10.93
C LEU A 232 -29.18 21.62 -10.31
N MET A 233 -28.17 22.45 -9.96
CA MET A 233 -28.39 23.76 -9.36
C MET A 233 -29.10 24.74 -10.32
N ASN A 234 -28.83 24.63 -11.62
CA ASN A 234 -29.44 25.45 -12.66
C ASN A 234 -30.80 24.90 -13.13
N ASN A 235 -31.23 23.74 -12.62
CA ASN A 235 -32.40 23.00 -13.10
C ASN A 235 -32.40 22.83 -14.63
N GLU A 236 -31.24 22.46 -15.19
CA GLU A 236 -31.12 22.15 -16.61
C GLU A 236 -31.95 20.91 -16.97
N ASP A 237 -32.42 20.86 -18.21
CA ASP A 237 -33.14 19.73 -18.76
C ASP A 237 -32.20 18.57 -19.12
N LEU A 238 -32.72 17.35 -19.01
CA LEU A 238 -32.05 16.14 -19.49
C LEU A 238 -32.03 16.07 -21.02
N PRO A 239 -31.03 15.38 -21.62
CA PRO A 239 -30.00 14.58 -20.94
C PRO A 239 -28.84 15.40 -20.38
N PHE A 240 -28.25 14.92 -19.27
CA PHE A 240 -27.04 15.51 -18.72
C PHE A 240 -25.81 14.87 -19.36
N ILE A 241 -25.09 15.67 -20.15
CA ILE A 241 -23.84 15.28 -20.79
C ILE A 241 -22.68 15.70 -19.89
N VAL A 242 -21.80 14.75 -19.61
CA VAL A 242 -20.53 14.96 -18.90
C VAL A 242 -19.41 14.65 -19.87
N ASP A 243 -18.80 15.71 -20.39
CA ASP A 243 -17.74 15.62 -21.42
C ASP A 243 -16.34 15.61 -20.77
N PHE A 244 -15.61 14.52 -20.99
CA PHE A 244 -14.21 14.36 -20.58
C PHE A 244 -13.25 14.70 -21.74
N LYS A 245 -13.30 15.93 -22.24
CA LYS A 245 -12.51 16.45 -23.38
C LYS A 245 -11.08 15.93 -23.51
N LYS A 246 -10.35 15.84 -22.40
CA LYS A 246 -8.93 15.42 -22.38
C LYS A 246 -8.68 13.99 -22.86
N ILE A 247 -9.69 13.13 -22.79
CA ILE A 247 -9.58 11.69 -23.07
C ILE A 247 -10.64 11.24 -24.09
N ASN A 248 -11.28 12.21 -24.78
CA ASN A 248 -12.28 11.97 -25.82
C ASN A 248 -13.37 10.97 -25.41
N ASP A 249 -13.90 11.13 -24.20
CA ASP A 249 -14.89 10.26 -23.58
C ASP A 249 -16.04 11.11 -23.01
N CYS A 250 -17.25 10.56 -22.93
CA CYS A 250 -18.38 11.27 -22.34
C CYS A 250 -19.37 10.31 -21.66
N LEU A 251 -20.09 10.82 -20.66
CA LEU A 251 -21.23 10.12 -20.05
C LEU A 251 -22.51 10.87 -20.35
N VAL A 252 -23.54 10.12 -20.73
CA VAL A 252 -24.87 10.69 -20.95
C VAL A 252 -25.88 10.07 -20.00
N PHE A 253 -26.39 10.92 -19.12
CA PHE A 253 -27.41 10.59 -18.13
C PHE A 253 -28.78 11.04 -18.67
N ASP A 254 -29.63 10.10 -19.07
CA ASP A 254 -30.93 10.43 -19.69
C ASP A 254 -32.12 10.16 -18.76
N THR A 255 -32.18 9.00 -18.14
CA THR A 255 -33.34 8.46 -17.40
C THR A 255 -32.92 7.46 -16.33
N SER A 256 -31.71 6.91 -16.42
CA SER A 256 -31.12 6.04 -15.41
C SER A 256 -29.61 6.22 -15.37
N ILE A 257 -28.95 5.65 -14.37
CA ILE A 257 -27.48 5.61 -14.35
C ILE A 257 -26.95 4.54 -15.29
N ASP A 258 -27.72 3.48 -15.51
CA ASP A 258 -27.34 2.40 -16.41
C ASP A 258 -27.49 2.82 -17.88
N SER A 259 -28.20 3.94 -18.18
CA SER A 259 -28.28 4.51 -19.54
C SER A 259 -26.92 4.93 -20.08
N THR A 260 -25.95 5.24 -19.20
CA THR A 260 -24.57 5.53 -19.61
C THR A 260 -23.85 4.29 -20.14
N LEU A 261 -24.40 3.10 -19.93
CA LEU A 261 -23.82 1.79 -20.26
C LEU A 261 -24.60 1.08 -21.38
N ASP A 262 -25.70 1.67 -21.88
CA ASP A 262 -26.55 1.04 -22.88
C ASP A 262 -25.82 0.85 -24.22
N ASN A 263 -26.19 -0.22 -24.94
CA ASN A 263 -25.62 -0.58 -26.24
C ASN A 263 -25.53 0.66 -27.16
N LYS A 264 -24.30 1.03 -27.56
CA LYS A 264 -24.00 2.21 -28.40
C LYS A 264 -24.90 2.29 -29.64
N ASP A 265 -25.33 1.15 -30.18
CA ASP A 265 -26.19 1.09 -31.35
C ASP A 265 -27.61 1.60 -31.07
N LYS A 266 -28.24 1.18 -29.95
CA LYS A 266 -29.58 1.66 -29.56
C LYS A 266 -29.55 3.13 -29.15
N TYR A 267 -28.48 3.55 -28.48
CA TYR A 267 -28.29 4.95 -28.11
C TYR A 267 -28.18 5.85 -29.36
N LYS A 268 -27.32 5.50 -30.34
CA LYS A 268 -27.19 6.23 -31.62
C LYS A 268 -28.48 6.25 -32.45
N THR A 269 -29.37 5.28 -32.25
CA THR A 269 -30.63 5.23 -32.97
C THR A 269 -31.60 6.28 -32.42
N LEU A 270 -31.67 6.43 -31.09
CA LEU A 270 -32.61 7.34 -30.42
C LEU A 270 -32.07 8.76 -30.24
N PHE A 271 -30.76 8.94 -30.12
CA PHE A 271 -30.14 10.25 -29.91
C PHE A 271 -29.40 10.72 -31.17
N ASP A 272 -29.39 12.03 -31.40
CA ASP A 272 -28.61 12.66 -32.47
C ASP A 272 -27.13 12.80 -32.09
N GLU A 273 -26.34 13.35 -33.02
CA GLU A 273 -24.91 13.62 -32.85
C GLU A 273 -24.59 14.62 -31.74
N ASN A 274 -25.57 15.44 -31.36
CA ASN A 274 -25.50 16.40 -30.25
C ASN A 274 -26.06 15.81 -28.95
N HIS A 275 -26.35 14.50 -28.92
CA HIS A 275 -26.93 13.77 -27.79
C HIS A 275 -28.34 14.23 -27.39
N ASN A 276 -29.08 14.89 -28.29
CA ASN A 276 -30.49 15.19 -28.07
C ASN A 276 -31.36 14.00 -28.52
N LEU A 277 -32.46 13.78 -27.82
CA LEU A 277 -33.42 12.75 -28.21
C LEU A 277 -34.07 13.14 -29.54
N LYS A 278 -33.98 12.26 -30.55
CA LYS A 278 -34.60 12.49 -31.86
C LYS A 278 -36.11 12.62 -31.73
N SER A 279 -36.70 13.47 -32.56
CA SER A 279 -38.16 13.65 -32.60
C SER A 279 -38.86 12.35 -32.98
N LEU A 280 -40.10 12.16 -32.54
CA LEU A 280 -40.88 10.97 -32.89
C LEU A 280 -41.18 10.91 -34.40
N GLU A 281 -41.31 12.07 -35.04
CA GLU A 281 -41.46 12.20 -36.49
C GLU A 281 -40.21 11.68 -37.20
N SER A 282 -39.01 12.06 -36.74
CA SER A 282 -37.74 11.60 -37.30
C SER A 282 -37.58 10.08 -37.15
N ILE A 283 -37.84 9.53 -35.97
CA ILE A 283 -37.79 8.07 -35.73
C ILE A 283 -38.83 7.35 -36.59
N GLY A 284 -40.05 7.90 -36.69
CA GLY A 284 -41.10 7.37 -37.54
C GLY A 284 -40.72 7.36 -39.03
N ALA A 285 -40.07 8.42 -39.51
CA ALA A 285 -39.58 8.52 -40.88
C ALA A 285 -38.54 7.44 -41.17
N MET A 286 -37.56 7.23 -40.29
CA MET A 286 -36.56 6.15 -40.44
C MET A 286 -37.21 4.77 -40.57
N ILE A 287 -38.18 4.45 -39.72
CA ILE A 287 -38.90 3.17 -39.75
C ILE A 287 -39.69 3.01 -41.05
N LYS A 288 -40.30 4.09 -41.55
CA LYS A 288 -41.07 4.09 -42.80
C LYS A 288 -40.20 3.97 -44.04
N VAL A 289 -38.95 4.42 -43.99
CA VAL A 289 -37.97 4.20 -45.07
C VAL A 289 -37.63 2.71 -45.18
N GLU A 290 -37.40 2.03 -44.06
CA GLU A 290 -37.10 0.59 -44.05
C GLU A 290 -38.33 -0.27 -44.40
N ASN A 291 -39.53 0.12 -43.93
CA ASN A 291 -40.77 -0.56 -44.24
C ASN A 291 -41.95 0.44 -44.34
N PRO A 292 -42.34 0.86 -45.57
CA PRO A 292 -43.39 1.85 -45.78
C PRO A 292 -44.76 1.49 -45.18
N ASN A 293 -45.08 0.20 -45.10
CA ASN A 293 -46.35 -0.30 -44.58
C ASN A 293 -46.34 -0.52 -43.06
N GLN A 294 -45.21 -0.30 -42.38
CA GLN A 294 -45.09 -0.51 -40.94
C GLN A 294 -46.04 0.41 -40.16
N ILE A 295 -46.84 -0.18 -39.27
CA ILE A 295 -47.63 0.59 -38.29
C ILE A 295 -46.70 1.02 -37.15
N LEU A 296 -46.51 2.33 -36.96
CA LEU A 296 -45.54 2.89 -36.01
C LEU A 296 -45.84 2.48 -34.56
N THR A 297 -47.09 2.47 -34.14
CA THR A 297 -47.51 2.08 -32.78
C THR A 297 -47.25 0.61 -32.47
N HIS A 298 -47.04 -0.24 -33.48
CA HIS A 298 -46.64 -1.64 -33.30
C HIS A 298 -45.13 -1.84 -33.38
N ASN A 299 -44.35 -0.81 -33.76
CA ASN A 299 -42.90 -0.91 -33.86
C ASN A 299 -42.24 -0.72 -32.49
N SER A 300 -41.29 -1.59 -32.15
CA SER A 300 -40.61 -1.60 -30.85
C SER A 300 -39.70 -0.37 -30.64
N LEU A 301 -39.02 0.10 -31.69
CA LEU A 301 -38.15 1.28 -31.65
C LEU A 301 -38.96 2.57 -31.48
N TYR A 302 -40.04 2.74 -32.25
CA TYR A 302 -40.94 3.89 -32.10
C TYR A 302 -41.52 3.97 -30.67
N ASN A 303 -41.98 2.84 -30.14
CA ASN A 303 -42.47 2.76 -28.76
C ASN A 303 -41.37 3.03 -27.73
N ALA A 304 -40.13 2.58 -27.97
CA ALA A 304 -38.99 2.90 -27.11
C ALA A 304 -38.70 4.41 -27.08
N GLY A 305 -38.66 5.06 -28.25
CA GLY A 305 -38.51 6.51 -28.35
C GLY A 305 -39.63 7.26 -27.63
N ARG A 306 -40.89 6.85 -27.84
CA ARG A 306 -42.07 7.45 -27.17
C ARG A 306 -42.00 7.33 -25.65
N ARG A 307 -41.63 6.15 -25.13
CA ARG A 307 -41.46 5.94 -23.68
C ARG A 307 -40.32 6.79 -23.13
N LYS A 308 -39.19 6.88 -23.85
CA LYS A 308 -38.04 7.68 -23.44
C LYS A 308 -38.40 9.18 -23.37
N TRP A 309 -39.09 9.71 -24.38
CA TRP A 309 -39.64 11.08 -24.36
C TRP A 309 -40.52 11.34 -23.14
N SER A 310 -41.44 10.42 -22.84
CA SER A 310 -42.31 10.52 -21.66
C SER A 310 -41.52 10.57 -20.36
N PHE A 311 -40.52 9.70 -20.19
CA PHE A 311 -39.69 9.68 -18.98
C PHE A 311 -38.81 10.91 -18.84
N ILE A 312 -38.14 11.37 -19.90
CA ILE A 312 -37.33 12.60 -19.86
C ILE A 312 -38.20 13.79 -19.49
N ARG A 313 -39.36 13.96 -20.14
CA ARG A 313 -40.29 15.04 -19.83
C ARG A 313 -40.79 14.97 -18.39
N LYS A 314 -41.09 13.77 -17.89
CA LYS A 314 -41.48 13.55 -16.50
C LYS A 314 -40.37 14.04 -15.56
N ILE A 315 -39.14 13.58 -15.75
CA ILE A 315 -38.02 13.92 -14.87
C ILE A 315 -37.66 15.41 -14.94
N ASN A 316 -37.70 16.03 -16.13
CA ASN A 316 -37.44 17.46 -16.29
C ASN A 316 -38.43 18.31 -15.47
N ASN A 317 -39.70 17.89 -15.44
CA ASN A 317 -40.75 18.57 -14.67
C ASN A 317 -40.75 18.25 -13.16
N GLU A 318 -40.10 17.17 -12.72
CA GLU A 318 -39.99 16.82 -11.29
C GLU A 318 -38.99 17.74 -10.58
N LYS A 319 -39.33 18.22 -9.38
CA LYS A 319 -38.35 18.87 -8.50
C LYS A 319 -37.31 17.86 -7.99
N LEU A 320 -36.22 18.36 -7.40
CA LEU A 320 -35.16 17.50 -6.87
C LEU A 320 -35.69 16.42 -5.91
N TYR A 321 -36.50 16.82 -4.92
CA TYR A 321 -37.06 15.88 -3.93
C TYR A 321 -38.15 14.95 -4.49
N GLU A 322 -38.64 15.18 -5.72
CA GLU A 322 -39.64 14.34 -6.38
C GLU A 322 -38.97 13.30 -7.28
N SER A 323 -37.77 13.60 -7.77
CA SER A 323 -37.09 12.77 -8.76
C SER A 323 -36.05 11.85 -8.17
N LYS A 324 -36.33 10.54 -8.20
CA LYS A 324 -35.38 9.51 -7.78
C LYS A 324 -34.07 9.52 -8.57
N PHE A 325 -34.17 9.92 -9.83
CA PHE A 325 -33.00 10.04 -10.68
C PHE A 325 -32.12 11.24 -10.28
N LYS A 326 -32.70 12.44 -10.12
CA LYS A 326 -31.96 13.65 -9.72
C LYS A 326 -31.29 13.47 -8.36
N LEU A 327 -31.96 12.83 -7.38
CA LEU A 327 -31.37 12.51 -6.07
C LEU A 327 -30.18 11.55 -6.16
N ARG A 328 -30.27 10.55 -7.05
CA ARG A 328 -29.16 9.61 -7.26
C ARG A 328 -27.97 10.29 -7.95
N LEU A 329 -28.21 11.22 -8.88
CA LEU A 329 -27.18 12.07 -9.48
C LEU A 329 -26.53 12.98 -8.44
N ALA A 330 -27.30 13.60 -7.54
CA ALA A 330 -26.75 14.42 -6.45
C ALA A 330 -25.82 13.61 -5.55
N SER A 331 -26.21 12.39 -5.20
CA SER A 331 -25.37 11.44 -4.47
C SER A 331 -24.07 11.08 -5.21
N ILE A 332 -24.12 10.88 -6.53
CA ILE A 332 -22.92 10.64 -7.35
C ILE A 332 -22.01 11.87 -7.34
N ALA A 333 -22.55 13.07 -7.48
CA ALA A 333 -21.77 14.31 -7.45
C ALA A 333 -21.07 14.51 -6.09
N ILE A 334 -21.76 14.24 -4.97
CA ILE A 334 -21.15 14.24 -3.63
C ILE A 334 -19.99 13.26 -3.57
N PHE A 335 -20.21 12.03 -4.04
CA PHE A 335 -19.19 10.99 -3.97
C PHE A 335 -17.98 11.30 -4.87
N ALA A 336 -18.21 11.78 -6.10
CA ALA A 336 -17.18 12.17 -7.03
C ALA A 336 -16.30 13.30 -6.45
N PHE A 337 -16.94 14.33 -5.87
CA PHE A 337 -16.20 15.37 -5.16
C PHE A 337 -15.42 14.80 -3.96
N SER A 338 -15.98 13.85 -3.21
CA SER A 338 -15.29 13.24 -2.07
C SER A 338 -13.99 12.53 -2.49
N GLN A 339 -13.97 11.86 -3.65
CA GLN A 339 -12.75 11.23 -4.18
C GLN A 339 -11.71 12.27 -4.58
N ALA A 340 -12.13 13.31 -5.31
CA ALA A 340 -11.24 14.41 -5.66
C ALA A 340 -10.71 15.15 -4.42
N PHE A 341 -11.54 15.32 -3.39
CA PHE A 341 -11.17 15.92 -2.12
C PHE A 341 -10.14 15.07 -1.37
N VAL A 342 -10.32 13.75 -1.27
CA VAL A 342 -9.34 12.84 -0.68
C VAL A 342 -8.01 12.91 -1.43
N ALA A 343 -8.02 12.94 -2.76
CA ALA A 343 -6.80 13.09 -3.55
C ALA A 343 -6.11 14.45 -3.33
N ALA A 344 -6.86 15.54 -3.21
CA ALA A 344 -6.29 16.87 -3.00
C ALA A 344 -5.77 17.10 -1.57
N THR A 345 -6.40 16.46 -0.58
CA THR A 345 -6.16 16.72 0.85
C THR A 345 -5.39 15.62 1.55
N SER A 346 -5.34 14.44 0.96
CA SER A 346 -4.88 13.18 1.55
C SER A 346 -5.61 12.77 2.84
N CYS A 347 -6.78 13.33 3.17
CA CYS A 347 -7.46 12.97 4.42
C CYS A 347 -7.89 11.49 4.43
N ASN A 348 -7.87 10.86 5.62
CA ASN A 348 -8.37 9.49 5.77
C ASN A 348 -9.90 9.46 5.84
N SER A 349 -10.53 8.30 5.63
CA SER A 349 -11.99 8.15 5.65
C SER A 349 -12.62 8.60 6.96
N SER A 350 -11.96 8.38 8.10
CA SER A 350 -12.50 8.80 9.40
C SER A 350 -12.57 10.32 9.54
N THR A 351 -11.59 11.05 8.99
CA THR A 351 -11.59 12.51 8.91
C THR A 351 -12.67 12.98 7.94
N LEU A 352 -12.75 12.39 6.75
CA LEU A 352 -13.77 12.71 5.75
C LEU A 352 -15.20 12.65 6.32
N ILE A 353 -15.52 11.57 7.05
CA ILE A 353 -16.83 11.34 7.69
C ILE A 353 -17.13 12.37 8.81
N LYS A 354 -16.09 12.91 9.45
CA LYS A 354 -16.22 13.85 10.56
C LYS A 354 -16.32 15.31 10.11
N LEU A 355 -15.97 15.62 8.86
CA LEU A 355 -15.95 17.00 8.38
C LEU A 355 -17.31 17.68 8.47
N ARG A 356 -17.25 18.95 8.89
CA ARG A 356 -18.40 19.85 8.99
C ARG A 356 -18.27 20.95 7.97
N ASP A 357 -19.41 21.53 7.60
CA ASP A 357 -19.56 22.57 6.58
C ASP A 357 -19.30 23.99 7.11
N ASN A 358 -19.28 24.18 8.42
CA ASN A 358 -19.05 25.48 9.07
C ASN A 358 -17.57 25.97 9.08
N GLY A 359 -16.67 25.24 8.42
CA GLY A 359 -15.27 25.63 8.33
C GLY A 359 -15.05 26.83 7.40
N LYS A 360 -13.94 27.54 7.60
CA LYS A 360 -13.52 28.65 6.72
C LYS A 360 -12.30 28.25 5.89
N ILE A 361 -12.27 28.70 4.63
CA ILE A 361 -11.09 28.58 3.78
C ILE A 361 -10.15 29.76 4.10
N LEU A 362 -8.97 29.43 4.61
CA LEU A 362 -7.92 30.37 5.01
C LEU A 362 -6.69 30.21 4.11
N SER A 363 -5.84 31.23 4.05
CA SER A 363 -4.51 31.12 3.46
C SER A 363 -3.68 30.10 4.24
N GLY A 364 -3.03 29.17 3.51
CA GLY A 364 -2.09 28.23 4.13
C GLY A 364 -0.79 28.93 4.55
N GLN A 365 -0.05 28.31 5.48
CA GLN A 365 1.31 28.76 5.84
C GLN A 365 2.29 28.68 4.66
N GLU A 366 2.05 27.78 3.73
CA GLU A 366 2.86 27.63 2.51
C GLU A 366 2.21 28.34 1.31
N LYS A 367 3.05 29.02 0.51
CA LYS A 367 2.62 29.71 -0.71
C LYS A 367 1.92 28.73 -1.66
N GLY A 368 0.75 29.11 -2.15
CA GLY A 368 -0.06 28.26 -3.04
C GLY A 368 -0.89 27.19 -2.34
N LYS A 369 -0.95 27.15 -1.01
CA LYS A 369 -1.86 26.26 -0.25
C LYS A 369 -3.02 27.03 0.42
N ARG A 370 -4.08 26.29 0.73
CA ARG A 370 -5.25 26.73 1.48
C ARG A 370 -5.51 25.77 2.62
N LEU A 371 -6.09 26.29 3.70
CA LEU A 371 -6.48 25.53 4.88
C LEU A 371 -8.00 25.62 5.03
N TYR A 372 -8.65 24.48 5.22
CA TYR A 372 -10.02 24.41 5.70
C TYR A 372 -9.97 24.04 7.18
N ALA A 373 -10.23 25.02 8.04
CA ALA A 373 -10.22 24.83 9.49
C ALA A 373 -11.65 24.64 9.99
N VAL A 374 -11.91 23.49 10.61
CA VAL A 374 -13.16 23.21 11.32
C VAL A 374 -12.90 23.39 12.82
N LYS A 375 -13.52 24.40 13.44
CA LYS A 375 -13.46 24.61 14.90
C LYS A 375 -14.13 23.41 15.59
N ALA A 376 -13.41 22.71 16.45
CA ALA A 376 -13.95 21.59 17.23
C ALA A 376 -14.57 22.06 18.55
N ARG A 377 -15.59 21.33 19.04
CA ARG A 377 -15.84 21.16 20.48
C ARG A 377 -15.84 19.66 20.82
N ALA A 378 -15.41 19.38 22.05
CA ALA A 378 -14.92 18.13 22.67
C ALA A 378 -13.50 17.72 22.23
N ASN A 379 -12.53 17.78 23.18
CA ASN A 379 -11.08 17.55 23.07
C ASN A 379 -10.19 18.61 22.38
N TYR A 380 -10.69 19.83 22.13
CA TYR A 380 -9.91 21.05 21.79
C TYR A 380 -8.89 20.99 20.64
N LYS A 381 -8.85 19.96 19.81
CA LYS A 381 -7.98 19.93 18.61
C LYS A 381 -8.76 20.40 17.39
N GLU A 382 -8.46 21.61 16.92
CA GLU A 382 -8.89 22.06 15.60
C GLU A 382 -8.33 21.11 14.54
N GLN A 383 -9.20 20.56 13.69
CA GLN A 383 -8.78 19.76 12.56
C GLN A 383 -8.72 20.65 11.33
N SER A 384 -7.50 21.02 10.93
CA SER A 384 -7.24 21.78 9.71
C SER A 384 -6.86 20.84 8.58
N ILE A 385 -7.52 20.96 7.42
CA ILE A 385 -7.17 20.22 6.20
C ILE A 385 -6.53 21.15 5.19
N SER A 386 -5.38 20.75 4.63
CA SER A 386 -4.67 21.55 3.61
C SER A 386 -4.89 21.00 2.19
N PHE A 387 -5.09 21.90 1.23
CA PHE A 387 -5.17 21.59 -0.21
C PHE A 387 -4.52 22.69 -1.06
N GLY A 388 -4.22 22.39 -2.31
CA GLY A 388 -3.59 23.33 -3.24
C GLY A 388 -4.55 24.42 -3.75
N LEU A 389 -4.02 25.58 -4.09
CA LEU A 389 -4.78 26.75 -4.56
C LEU A 389 -5.72 26.43 -5.74
N LYS A 390 -5.24 25.66 -6.72
CA LYS A 390 -6.02 25.27 -7.90
C LYS A 390 -7.31 24.50 -7.55
N PHE A 391 -7.31 23.76 -6.44
CA PHE A 391 -8.48 23.00 -6.00
C PHE A 391 -9.55 23.87 -5.31
N GLN A 392 -9.21 25.11 -4.92
CA GLN A 392 -10.12 26.00 -4.20
C GLN A 392 -11.41 26.28 -4.97
N GLN A 393 -11.35 26.41 -6.30
CA GLN A 393 -12.52 26.68 -7.13
C GLN A 393 -13.55 25.54 -7.04
N TYR A 394 -13.09 24.29 -7.10
CA TYR A 394 -13.96 23.12 -7.01
C TYR A 394 -14.56 22.97 -5.62
N PHE A 395 -13.77 23.27 -4.57
CA PHE A 395 -14.28 23.21 -3.22
C PHE A 395 -15.32 24.31 -2.94
N LYS A 396 -15.14 25.52 -3.48
CA LYS A 396 -16.16 26.57 -3.40
C LYS A 396 -17.46 26.15 -4.10
N LEU A 397 -17.36 25.57 -5.29
CA LEU A 397 -18.52 25.03 -6.01
C LEU A 397 -19.22 23.93 -5.19
N TYR A 398 -18.45 23.08 -4.51
CA TYR A 398 -19.01 22.04 -3.66
C TYR A 398 -19.78 22.62 -2.47
N LEU A 399 -19.24 23.65 -1.80
CA LEU A 399 -19.96 24.32 -0.71
C LEU A 399 -21.28 24.91 -1.20
N GLN A 400 -21.28 25.58 -2.36
CA GLN A 400 -22.52 26.08 -2.98
C GLN A 400 -23.52 24.95 -3.28
N PHE A 401 -23.03 23.82 -3.78
CA PHE A 401 -23.86 22.65 -4.05
C PHE A 401 -24.45 22.04 -2.76
N ILE A 402 -23.68 21.99 -1.68
CA ILE A 402 -24.17 21.53 -0.38
C ILE A 402 -25.22 22.49 0.18
N ASP A 403 -25.02 23.81 0.07
CA ASP A 403 -26.00 24.82 0.49
C ASP A 403 -27.32 24.67 -0.30
N PHE A 404 -27.22 24.47 -1.61
CA PHE A 404 -28.36 24.16 -2.48
C PHE A 404 -29.12 22.91 -2.01
N LEU A 405 -28.42 21.80 -1.78
CA LEU A 405 -29.04 20.56 -1.31
C LEU A 405 -29.68 20.70 0.06
N LYS A 406 -29.06 21.43 0.99
CA LYS A 406 -29.61 21.68 2.32
C LYS A 406 -30.88 22.52 2.28
N ARG A 407 -30.95 23.49 1.37
CA ARG A 407 -32.16 24.28 1.15
C ARG A 407 -33.28 23.42 0.56
N ASP A 408 -33.01 22.70 -0.51
CA ASP A 408 -34.02 21.92 -1.25
C ASP A 408 -34.47 20.66 -0.51
N LEU A 409 -33.62 20.10 0.36
CA LEU A 409 -33.89 18.86 1.12
C LEU A 409 -33.96 19.10 2.63
N ASN A 410 -34.18 20.35 3.09
CA ASN A 410 -34.11 20.74 4.50
C ASN A 410 -34.89 19.80 5.43
N GLN A 411 -36.10 19.42 5.03
CA GLN A 411 -36.99 18.55 5.80
C GLN A 411 -36.47 17.12 6.02
N TYR A 412 -35.45 16.70 5.28
CA TYR A 412 -34.86 15.35 5.37
C TYR A 412 -33.54 15.32 6.15
N PHE A 413 -33.02 16.49 6.57
CA PHE A 413 -31.86 16.58 7.45
C PHE A 413 -32.27 16.48 8.91
N ASP A 414 -31.43 15.82 9.71
CA ASP A 414 -31.54 15.73 11.16
C ASP A 414 -30.29 16.34 11.82
N GLU A 415 -30.28 16.42 13.15
CA GLU A 415 -29.14 16.95 13.92
C GLU A 415 -27.82 16.23 13.65
N THR A 416 -27.88 14.95 13.24
CA THR A 416 -26.68 14.12 13.00
C THR A 416 -26.04 14.38 11.62
N THR A 417 -26.82 14.93 10.69
CA THR A 417 -26.45 15.13 9.27
C THR A 417 -26.39 16.61 8.88
N LEU A 418 -27.14 17.49 9.52
CA LEU A 418 -27.28 18.90 9.17
C LEU A 418 -25.93 19.63 9.10
N HIS A 419 -25.02 19.36 10.03
CA HIS A 419 -23.71 20.00 10.09
C HIS A 419 -22.61 19.24 9.35
N LYS A 420 -22.95 18.19 8.58
CA LYS A 420 -21.97 17.40 7.84
C LYS A 420 -21.66 18.04 6.50
N LEU A 421 -20.38 17.96 6.14
CA LEU A 421 -19.92 18.35 4.81
C LEU A 421 -20.19 17.25 3.78
N PHE A 422 -20.08 15.98 4.19
CA PHE A 422 -20.35 14.81 3.35
C PHE A 422 -21.48 13.95 3.96
N PHE A 423 -22.46 13.59 3.13
CA PHE A 423 -23.60 12.77 3.48
C PHE A 423 -24.06 11.96 2.28
N VAL A 424 -24.97 11.00 2.50
CA VAL A 424 -25.55 10.15 1.47
C VAL A 424 -27.05 10.40 1.40
N ILE A 425 -27.56 10.55 0.19
CA ILE A 425 -29.00 10.60 -0.07
C ILE A 425 -29.42 9.19 -0.49
N VAL A 426 -30.23 8.55 0.36
CA VAL A 426 -30.79 7.22 0.12
C VAL A 426 -32.26 7.36 -0.21
N GLN A 427 -32.70 6.68 -1.28
CA GLN A 427 -34.10 6.66 -1.67
C GLN A 427 -34.51 5.24 -2.05
N THR A 428 -35.10 4.55 -1.08
CA THR A 428 -35.81 3.29 -1.30
C THR A 428 -37.29 3.62 -1.59
N ASP A 429 -38.06 3.78 -0.52
CA ASP A 429 -39.49 4.14 -0.50
C ASP A 429 -39.70 5.58 0.01
N GLU A 430 -38.79 6.04 0.87
CA GLU A 430 -38.71 7.40 1.40
C GLU A 430 -37.30 7.97 1.19
N ILE A 431 -37.21 9.30 1.17
CA ILE A 431 -35.93 10.01 1.12
C ILE A 431 -35.35 10.05 2.53
N ARG A 432 -34.10 9.60 2.65
CA ARG A 432 -33.35 9.64 3.92
C ARG A 432 -31.95 10.15 3.68
N ILE A 433 -31.55 11.12 4.50
CA ILE A 433 -30.17 11.60 4.52
C ILE A 433 -29.44 10.86 5.64
N ARG A 434 -28.31 10.26 5.30
CA ARG A 434 -27.48 9.48 6.23
C ARG A 434 -26.07 10.04 6.26
N PRO A 435 -25.39 9.99 7.41
CA PRO A 435 -23.97 10.34 7.44
C PRO A 435 -23.19 9.35 6.57
N PHE A 436 -22.10 9.84 5.99
CA PHE A 436 -21.17 9.02 5.23
C PHE A 436 -20.63 7.87 6.10
N ASP A 437 -20.61 6.64 5.56
CA ASP A 437 -20.01 5.47 6.21
C ASP A 437 -19.28 4.57 5.20
N GLU A 438 -18.52 3.59 5.69
CA GLU A 438 -17.74 2.69 4.83
C GLU A 438 -18.58 1.84 3.88
N VAL A 439 -19.82 1.50 4.23
CA VAL A 439 -20.68 0.68 3.37
C VAL A 439 -21.17 1.49 2.19
N TYR A 440 -21.63 2.72 2.43
CA TYR A 440 -22.02 3.61 1.35
C TYR A 440 -20.84 3.93 0.44
N ILE A 441 -19.69 4.27 1.04
CA ILE A 441 -18.46 4.53 0.29
C ILE A 441 -18.11 3.36 -0.64
N TYR A 442 -18.16 2.13 -0.13
CA TYR A 442 -17.89 0.94 -0.94
C TYR A 442 -18.91 0.73 -2.08
N GLY A 443 -20.18 1.01 -1.82
CA GLY A 443 -21.23 0.98 -2.86
C GLY A 443 -20.93 1.96 -3.99
N TYR A 444 -20.50 3.18 -3.67
CA TYR A 444 -20.18 4.18 -4.67
C TYR A 444 -18.86 3.94 -5.42
N TYR A 445 -17.87 3.29 -4.81
CA TYR A 445 -16.69 2.82 -5.56
C TYR A 445 -17.07 1.95 -6.74
N LYS A 446 -18.06 1.07 -6.57
CA LYS A 446 -18.59 0.23 -7.64
C LYS A 446 -19.38 1.02 -8.68
N ILE A 447 -20.06 2.08 -8.28
CA ILE A 447 -20.81 2.95 -9.20
C ILE A 447 -19.82 3.70 -10.10
N LEU A 448 -18.81 4.36 -9.52
CA LEU A 448 -17.80 5.08 -10.30
C LEU A 448 -17.00 4.15 -11.21
N SER A 449 -16.63 2.97 -10.71
CA SER A 449 -15.89 1.98 -11.52
C SER A 449 -16.71 1.55 -12.75
N ARG A 450 -18.02 1.33 -12.58
CA ARG A 450 -18.94 1.05 -13.69
C ARG A 450 -19.05 2.22 -14.66
N LEU A 451 -19.28 3.44 -14.16
CA LEU A 451 -19.39 4.64 -14.99
C LEU A 451 -18.14 4.87 -15.84
N TYR A 452 -16.96 4.61 -15.29
CA TYR A 452 -15.70 4.85 -16.00
C TYR A 452 -15.19 3.66 -16.80
N GLY A 453 -15.79 2.47 -16.66
CA GLY A 453 -15.28 1.24 -17.23
C GLY A 453 -13.93 0.81 -16.65
N THR A 454 -13.64 1.19 -15.40
CA THR A 454 -12.34 0.92 -14.74
C THR A 454 -12.52 0.06 -13.48
N ARG A 455 -11.41 -0.31 -12.84
CA ARG A 455 -11.46 -0.90 -11.49
C ARG A 455 -11.90 0.13 -10.44
N SER A 456 -12.30 -0.37 -9.27
CA SER A 456 -12.56 0.48 -8.11
C SER A 456 -11.25 1.05 -7.56
N VAL A 457 -11.20 2.38 -7.46
CA VAL A 457 -10.13 3.12 -6.76
C VAL A 457 -10.66 3.49 -5.38
N VAL A 458 -9.93 3.15 -4.32
CA VAL A 458 -10.36 3.35 -2.92
C VAL A 458 -9.61 4.51 -2.26
N ASN A 459 -10.15 5.08 -1.19
CA ASN A 459 -9.55 6.22 -0.48
C ASN A 459 -8.10 5.95 -0.03
N THR A 460 -7.82 4.72 0.42
CA THR A 460 -6.48 4.30 0.84
C THR A 460 -5.47 4.39 -0.31
N GLU A 461 -5.88 4.06 -1.52
CA GLU A 461 -5.04 4.13 -2.71
C GLU A 461 -4.78 5.57 -3.12
N LEU A 462 -5.82 6.40 -3.17
CA LEU A 462 -5.69 7.84 -3.42
C LEU A 462 -4.72 8.50 -2.42
N ARG A 463 -4.86 8.15 -1.13
CA ARG A 463 -4.01 8.65 -0.06
C ARG A 463 -2.57 8.13 -0.17
N ASN A 464 -2.38 6.86 -0.55
CA ASN A 464 -1.04 6.30 -0.73
C ASN A 464 -0.31 6.94 -1.90
N ASN A 465 -1.02 7.23 -3.01
CA ASN A 465 -0.43 7.94 -4.13
C ASN A 465 0.13 9.32 -3.71
N VAL A 466 -0.62 10.07 -2.88
CA VAL A 466 -0.12 11.33 -2.32
C VAL A 466 1.09 11.09 -1.40
N GLY A 467 1.05 10.05 -0.56
CA GLY A 467 2.17 9.69 0.31
C GLY A 467 3.45 9.40 -0.48
N ASN A 468 3.35 8.59 -1.52
CA ASN A 468 4.46 8.24 -2.41
C ASN A 468 4.99 9.47 -3.14
N PHE A 469 4.12 10.30 -3.72
CA PHE A 469 4.53 11.54 -4.38
C PHE A 469 5.29 12.48 -3.44
N PHE A 470 4.79 12.69 -2.21
CA PHE A 470 5.51 13.51 -1.24
C PHE A 470 6.83 12.87 -0.81
N SER A 471 6.87 11.55 -0.63
CA SER A 471 8.09 10.82 -0.29
C SER A 471 9.16 11.02 -1.37
N ALA A 472 8.82 10.72 -2.63
CA ALA A 472 9.73 10.82 -3.77
C ALA A 472 10.23 12.25 -4.03
N ASN A 473 9.44 13.29 -3.74
CA ASN A 473 9.82 14.68 -4.00
C ASN A 473 10.50 15.39 -2.82
N THR A 474 10.34 14.89 -1.59
CA THR A 474 10.86 15.58 -0.40
C THR A 474 11.92 14.80 0.36
N ASN A 475 11.96 13.47 0.21
CA ASN A 475 12.77 12.57 1.01
C ASN A 475 12.68 12.83 2.54
N ASP A 476 11.61 13.47 3.02
CA ASP A 476 11.40 13.80 4.43
C ASP A 476 10.15 13.12 4.99
N SER A 477 10.40 12.03 5.72
CA SER A 477 9.43 11.28 6.52
C SER A 477 8.53 12.13 7.42
N SER A 478 9.05 13.26 7.92
CA SER A 478 8.34 14.18 8.82
C SER A 478 7.35 15.04 8.03
N LEU A 479 7.71 15.47 6.83
CA LEU A 479 6.80 16.16 5.91
C LEU A 479 5.71 15.22 5.40
N VAL A 480 6.05 13.98 5.05
CA VAL A 480 5.07 12.95 4.67
C VAL A 480 4.11 12.67 5.84
N ALA A 481 4.64 12.47 7.05
CA ALA A 481 3.83 12.26 8.26
C ALA A 481 2.89 13.45 8.53
N LYS A 482 3.40 14.69 8.46
CA LYS A 482 2.63 15.92 8.65
C LYS A 482 1.54 16.06 7.59
N LYS A 483 1.87 15.79 6.32
CA LYS A 483 0.91 15.88 5.19
C LYS A 483 -0.23 14.89 5.34
N LEU A 484 0.10 13.64 5.66
CA LEU A 484 -0.89 12.58 5.81
C LEU A 484 -1.61 12.66 7.17
N GLY A 485 -1.06 13.34 8.17
CA GLY A 485 -1.55 13.29 9.54
C GLY A 485 -1.32 11.93 10.20
N ASN A 486 -0.19 11.28 9.88
CA ASN A 486 0.30 10.05 10.49
C ASN A 486 1.39 10.37 11.52
N SER A 487 1.75 9.41 12.37
CA SER A 487 3.01 9.49 13.12
C SER A 487 4.21 9.22 12.19
N LYS A 488 5.39 9.75 12.53
CA LYS A 488 6.63 9.53 11.77
C LYS A 488 6.94 8.04 11.55
N PRO A 489 6.82 7.14 12.55
CA PRO A 489 7.03 5.69 12.33
C PRO A 489 6.06 5.07 11.32
N ILE A 490 4.79 5.47 11.33
CA ILE A 490 3.80 5.00 10.36
C ILE A 490 4.15 5.50 8.95
N ALA A 491 4.66 6.73 8.84
CA ALA A 491 5.09 7.26 7.55
C ALA A 491 6.32 6.51 7.00
N ILE A 492 7.31 6.25 7.85
CA ILE A 492 8.48 5.43 7.52
C ILE A 492 8.06 4.05 7.01
N LYS A 493 7.23 3.35 7.80
CA LYS A 493 6.76 2.01 7.46
C LYS A 493 6.01 1.91 6.12
N ASN A 494 5.25 2.94 5.73
CA ASN A 494 4.33 2.82 4.60
C ASN A 494 4.77 3.56 3.32
N TYR A 495 5.75 4.47 3.38
CA TYR A 495 6.07 5.37 2.27
C TYR A 495 7.57 5.56 2.02
N ILE A 496 8.46 5.01 2.85
CA ILE A 496 9.94 5.16 2.73
C ILE A 496 10.61 3.93 2.11
N ASP A 497 9.83 2.96 1.63
CA ASP A 497 10.31 2.06 0.58
C ASP A 497 10.46 2.87 -0.71
N VAL A 498 11.48 3.74 -0.73
CA VAL A 498 12.10 4.25 -1.95
C VAL A 498 12.33 3.03 -2.81
N SER A 499 11.91 3.06 -4.08
CA SER A 499 12.17 1.95 -4.99
C SER A 499 13.67 1.66 -4.94
N PHE A 500 14.03 0.40 -4.71
CA PHE A 500 15.44 -0.01 -4.61
C PHE A 500 16.29 0.57 -5.76
N ALA A 501 15.67 0.79 -6.93
CA ALA A 501 16.25 1.49 -8.08
C ALA A 501 16.73 2.92 -7.77
N VAL A 502 15.93 3.76 -7.13
CA VAL A 502 16.31 5.15 -6.79
C VAL A 502 17.41 5.16 -5.72
N MET A 503 17.32 4.28 -4.71
CA MET A 503 18.39 4.13 -3.71
C MET A 503 19.69 3.64 -4.36
N ALA A 504 19.62 2.64 -5.23
CA ALA A 504 20.77 2.10 -5.94
C ALA A 504 21.42 3.16 -6.84
N GLU A 505 20.62 3.99 -7.52
CA GLU A 505 21.11 5.10 -8.32
C GLU A 505 21.83 6.17 -7.47
N GLU A 506 21.25 6.57 -6.33
CA GLU A 506 21.87 7.54 -5.42
C GLU A 506 23.18 7.03 -4.80
N VAL A 507 23.19 5.78 -4.34
CA VAL A 507 24.41 5.14 -3.79
C VAL A 507 25.46 5.00 -4.88
N SER A 508 25.08 4.58 -6.08
CA SER A 508 26.00 4.48 -7.22
C SER A 508 26.60 5.84 -7.55
N ASN A 509 25.79 6.89 -7.62
CA ASN A 509 26.25 8.26 -7.89
C ASN A 509 27.19 8.79 -6.80
N PHE A 510 26.94 8.48 -5.53
CA PHE A 510 27.82 8.84 -4.43
C PHE A 510 29.16 8.10 -4.53
N LEU A 511 29.14 6.78 -4.71
CA LEU A 511 30.34 5.96 -4.82
C LEU A 511 31.19 6.37 -6.04
N ASN A 512 30.56 6.67 -7.17
CA ASN A 512 31.24 7.19 -8.37
C ASN A 512 31.98 8.50 -8.06
N LYS A 513 31.34 9.45 -7.36
CA LYS A 513 31.99 10.71 -6.96
C LYS A 513 33.14 10.53 -5.98
N VAL A 514 33.04 9.56 -5.07
CA VAL A 514 34.14 9.20 -4.15
C VAL A 514 35.32 8.64 -4.94
N GLN A 515 35.07 7.74 -5.89
CA GLN A 515 36.10 7.19 -6.77
C GLN A 515 36.76 8.26 -7.63
N GLU A 516 35.98 9.12 -8.29
CA GLU A 516 36.48 10.25 -9.08
C GLU A 516 37.39 11.17 -8.25
N LYS A 517 36.98 11.50 -7.02
CA LYS A 517 37.78 12.34 -6.14
C LYS A 517 39.10 11.66 -5.73
N ALA A 518 39.09 10.36 -5.47
CA ALA A 518 40.30 9.59 -5.15
C ALA A 518 41.28 9.54 -6.33
N ILE A 519 40.76 9.39 -7.56
CA ILE A 519 41.53 9.38 -8.81
C ILE A 519 42.13 10.76 -9.10
N HIS A 520 41.33 11.83 -9.05
CA HIS A 520 41.78 13.18 -9.37
C HIS A 520 42.76 13.76 -8.35
N LYS A 521 42.71 13.31 -7.10
CA LYS A 521 43.63 13.77 -6.05
C LYS A 521 45.10 13.58 -6.44
N GLY A 522 45.44 12.43 -7.01
CA GLY A 522 46.83 12.09 -7.40
C GLY A 522 47.29 12.63 -8.76
N ARG A 523 46.47 13.43 -9.45
CA ARG A 523 46.69 13.81 -10.87
C ARG A 523 46.83 15.32 -11.06
N ILE A 524 47.58 15.70 -12.08
CA ILE A 524 47.74 17.10 -12.52
C ILE A 524 46.62 17.49 -13.51
N TYR A 525 46.16 16.56 -14.35
CA TYR A 525 45.10 16.76 -15.34
C TYR A 525 44.20 15.52 -15.45
N ALA A 526 43.02 15.68 -16.06
CA ALA A 526 42.02 14.61 -16.19
C ALA A 526 42.30 13.61 -17.33
N ASP A 527 43.15 13.97 -18.29
CA ASP A 527 43.48 13.13 -19.45
C ASP A 527 44.32 11.90 -19.06
N ASN A 528 44.29 10.89 -19.95
CA ASN A 528 45.04 9.66 -19.77
C ASN A 528 46.55 9.92 -19.72
N ILE A 529 47.24 9.36 -18.72
CA ILE A 529 48.68 9.50 -18.54
C ILE A 529 49.40 8.42 -19.35
N ALA A 530 50.34 8.82 -20.21
CA ALA A 530 51.05 7.87 -21.07
C ALA A 530 51.79 6.77 -20.29
N VAL A 531 51.96 5.62 -20.93
CA VAL A 531 52.75 4.48 -20.44
C VAL A 531 53.67 4.00 -21.56
N ASN A 532 54.84 3.47 -21.18
CA ASN A 532 55.77 2.91 -22.15
C ASN A 532 55.29 1.50 -22.56
N ILE A 533 55.32 1.22 -23.86
CA ILE A 533 54.79 -0.03 -24.42
C ILE A 533 55.80 -0.59 -25.43
N ASN A 534 56.11 -1.88 -25.32
CA ASN A 534 56.95 -2.64 -26.26
C ASN A 534 58.38 -2.07 -26.44
N GLU A 535 59.00 -1.54 -25.39
CA GLU A 535 60.38 -1.06 -25.46
C GLU A 535 61.40 -2.21 -25.38
N LYS A 536 62.65 -1.98 -25.83
CA LYS A 536 63.72 -2.99 -25.86
C LYS A 536 64.81 -2.59 -24.86
N GLU A 537 65.48 -3.59 -24.27
CA GLU A 537 66.48 -3.49 -23.17
C GLU A 537 65.87 -3.21 -21.78
N ILE A 538 65.31 -4.25 -21.14
CA ILE A 538 64.51 -4.07 -19.93
C ILE A 538 64.65 -5.26 -18.94
N ALA A 539 64.69 -4.96 -17.65
CA ALA A 539 64.61 -5.96 -16.58
C ALA A 539 63.14 -6.25 -16.18
N LYS A 540 62.78 -7.53 -15.99
CA LYS A 540 61.43 -7.97 -15.60
C LYS A 540 61.14 -7.69 -14.13
N ASN A 541 59.92 -7.26 -13.80
CA ASN A 541 59.42 -7.10 -12.43
C ASN A 541 58.09 -7.87 -12.23
N ALA A 542 57.46 -7.72 -11.06
CA ALA A 542 56.25 -8.49 -10.70
C ALA A 542 54.99 -8.16 -11.53
N ILE A 543 54.91 -6.98 -12.14
CA ILE A 543 53.71 -6.51 -12.86
C ILE A 543 54.01 -6.05 -14.31
N GLY A 544 55.24 -6.21 -14.79
CA GLY A 544 55.71 -5.76 -16.10
C GLY A 544 57.24 -5.71 -16.14
N TYR A 545 57.80 -4.60 -16.66
CA TYR A 545 59.25 -4.44 -16.81
C TYR A 545 59.70 -3.01 -16.48
N CYS A 546 61.01 -2.83 -16.29
CA CYS A 546 61.65 -1.59 -15.85
C CYS A 546 62.85 -1.19 -16.71
N LYS A 547 62.82 0.01 -17.31
CA LYS A 547 63.91 0.52 -18.17
C LYS A 547 65.14 1.01 -17.38
N ASN A 548 64.93 1.49 -16.15
CA ASN A 548 65.98 2.08 -15.32
C ASN A 548 65.64 1.93 -13.84
N ILE A 549 66.64 1.54 -13.04
CA ILE A 549 66.51 1.20 -11.62
C ILE A 549 66.22 2.43 -10.74
N LYS A 550 66.44 3.67 -11.23
CA LYS A 550 66.11 4.88 -10.45
C LYS A 550 64.62 5.22 -10.56
N PRO A 551 63.81 5.10 -9.48
CA PRO A 551 62.37 5.37 -9.55
C PRO A 551 62.09 6.87 -9.73
N THR A 552 61.27 7.21 -10.72
CA THR A 552 60.86 8.59 -11.02
C THR A 552 59.37 8.65 -11.30
N LEU A 553 58.66 9.62 -10.71
CA LEU A 553 57.21 9.79 -10.93
C LEU A 553 56.92 10.18 -12.39
N LYS A 554 55.94 9.52 -13.02
CA LYS A 554 55.52 9.83 -14.39
C LYS A 554 54.86 11.21 -14.45
N ASN A 555 55.24 12.02 -15.44
CA ASN A 555 54.58 13.29 -15.73
C ASN A 555 53.07 13.09 -15.91
N GLY A 556 52.27 13.84 -15.15
CA GLY A 556 50.82 13.71 -15.07
C GLY A 556 50.32 13.34 -13.67
N PHE A 557 51.18 12.73 -12.84
CA PHE A 557 50.91 12.50 -11.42
C PHE A 557 51.54 13.58 -10.52
N ASN A 558 51.01 13.74 -9.32
CA ASN A 558 51.49 14.70 -8.30
C ASN A 558 51.91 13.98 -7.00
N SER A 559 52.24 14.73 -5.95
CA SER A 559 52.68 14.18 -4.66
C SER A 559 51.62 13.40 -3.88
N ASP A 560 50.33 13.53 -4.22
CA ASP A 560 49.22 12.80 -3.63
C ASP A 560 48.93 11.46 -4.35
N SER A 561 49.70 11.12 -5.38
CA SER A 561 49.71 9.79 -6.01
C SER A 561 50.62 8.81 -5.28
N ILE A 562 50.49 7.53 -5.58
CA ILE A 562 51.41 6.49 -5.11
C ILE A 562 52.82 6.80 -5.64
N GLN A 563 53.76 7.03 -4.71
CA GLN A 563 55.12 7.40 -5.06
C GLN A 563 55.93 6.17 -5.48
N PRO A 564 56.63 6.23 -6.64
CA PRO A 564 57.46 5.12 -7.10
C PRO A 564 58.51 4.69 -6.08
N ASN A 565 58.48 3.41 -5.72
CA ASN A 565 59.40 2.77 -4.80
C ASN A 565 59.74 1.38 -5.35
N CYS A 566 61.01 1.12 -5.69
CA CYS A 566 61.41 -0.17 -6.26
C CYS A 566 61.22 -1.36 -5.32
N ALA A 567 61.06 -1.14 -4.01
CA ALA A 567 60.68 -2.19 -3.07
C ALA A 567 59.20 -2.57 -3.16
N ASN A 568 58.37 -1.73 -3.80
CA ASN A 568 56.94 -1.92 -3.89
C ASN A 568 56.46 -2.03 -5.35
N SER A 569 55.96 -3.22 -5.73
CA SER A 569 55.68 -3.55 -7.13
C SER A 569 54.54 -2.72 -7.71
N GLU A 570 53.46 -2.48 -6.97
CA GLU A 570 52.31 -1.68 -7.44
C GLU A 570 52.67 -0.23 -7.76
N SER A 571 53.66 0.34 -7.06
CA SER A 571 54.11 1.71 -7.28
C SER A 571 54.76 1.91 -8.66
N CYS A 572 55.20 0.82 -9.30
CA CYS A 572 55.75 0.88 -10.65
C CYS A 572 54.72 1.38 -11.68
N LEU A 573 53.41 1.17 -11.48
CA LEU A 573 52.38 1.66 -12.41
C LEU A 573 52.37 3.20 -12.56
N PHE A 574 52.94 3.91 -11.59
CA PHE A 574 53.05 5.38 -11.52
C PHE A 574 54.44 5.89 -11.90
N CYS A 575 55.38 4.98 -12.19
CA CYS A 575 56.77 5.28 -12.50
C CYS A 575 56.99 5.57 -13.99
N ASP A 576 57.87 6.53 -14.31
CA ASP A 576 58.26 6.86 -15.68
C ASP A 576 59.03 5.74 -16.38
N ASN A 577 59.68 4.87 -15.61
CA ASN A 577 60.47 3.75 -16.12
C ASN A 577 59.67 2.45 -16.31
N TYR A 578 58.39 2.42 -15.93
CA TYR A 578 57.55 1.24 -16.11
C TYR A 578 57.17 1.03 -17.58
N THR A 579 57.23 -0.21 -18.02
CA THR A 579 56.89 -0.61 -19.38
C THR A 579 56.23 -1.98 -19.39
N ILE A 580 55.35 -2.19 -20.35
CA ILE A 580 54.59 -3.43 -20.53
C ILE A 580 54.63 -3.88 -21.99
N PHE A 581 54.59 -5.18 -22.22
CA PHE A 581 54.43 -5.75 -23.56
C PHE A 581 52.97 -6.13 -23.80
N THR A 582 52.57 -6.10 -25.07
CA THR A 582 51.18 -6.34 -25.49
C THR A 582 50.87 -7.81 -25.74
N ASP A 583 51.72 -8.74 -25.28
CA ASP A 583 51.47 -10.18 -25.37
C ASP A 583 50.55 -10.67 -24.25
N GLU A 584 50.02 -11.87 -24.45
CA GLU A 584 49.05 -12.48 -23.55
C GLU A 584 49.58 -12.67 -22.12
N SER A 585 50.85 -13.06 -21.97
CA SER A 585 51.43 -13.36 -20.65
C SER A 585 51.49 -12.11 -19.79
N ASP A 586 51.97 -11.00 -20.35
CA ASP A 586 52.17 -9.77 -19.59
C ASP A 586 50.84 -9.05 -19.32
N LEU A 587 49.88 -9.11 -20.25
CA LEU A 587 48.53 -8.59 -20.03
C LEU A 587 47.75 -9.42 -19.01
N ARG A 588 47.85 -10.76 -19.06
CA ARG A 588 47.22 -11.65 -18.07
C ARG A 588 47.78 -11.38 -16.68
N ARG A 589 49.08 -11.14 -16.55
CA ARG A 589 49.73 -10.81 -15.28
C ARG A 589 49.21 -9.49 -14.70
N LEU A 590 49.07 -8.44 -15.51
CA LEU A 590 48.54 -7.16 -15.07
C LEU A 590 47.06 -7.26 -14.63
N LEU A 591 46.24 -8.00 -15.39
CA LEU A 591 44.82 -8.22 -15.06
C LEU A 591 44.63 -9.12 -13.84
N SER A 592 45.49 -10.12 -13.66
CA SER A 592 45.51 -10.97 -12.45
C SER A 592 45.80 -10.14 -11.20
N PHE A 593 46.74 -9.21 -11.30
CA PHE A 593 47.02 -8.27 -10.22
C PHE A 593 45.81 -7.39 -9.89
N LYS A 594 45.12 -6.85 -10.91
CA LYS A 594 43.88 -6.06 -10.72
C LYS A 594 42.78 -6.87 -10.02
N MET A 595 42.64 -8.15 -10.36
CA MET A 595 41.67 -9.04 -9.73
C MET A 595 41.98 -9.23 -8.25
N ILE A 596 43.22 -9.57 -7.89
CA ILE A 596 43.64 -9.77 -6.49
C ILE A 596 43.46 -8.50 -5.66
N ILE A 597 43.90 -7.35 -6.17
CA ILE A 597 43.71 -6.06 -5.49
C ILE A 597 42.23 -5.73 -5.30
N SER A 598 41.35 -6.22 -6.18
CA SER A 598 39.90 -6.03 -6.03
C SER A 598 39.26 -6.90 -4.94
N GLN A 599 39.96 -7.91 -4.43
CA GLN A 599 39.52 -8.76 -3.32
C GLN A 599 39.93 -8.20 -1.95
N LEU A 600 40.92 -7.31 -1.91
CA LEU A 600 41.31 -6.61 -0.68
C LEU A 600 40.19 -5.61 -0.34
N ASN A 601 39.48 -5.84 0.77
CA ASN A 601 38.26 -5.14 1.19
C ASN A 601 38.48 -3.67 1.65
N GLU A 602 39.47 -2.98 1.11
CA GLU A 602 39.88 -1.66 1.55
C GLU A 602 39.45 -0.57 0.54
N ILE A 603 38.58 0.34 0.99
CA ILE A 603 38.20 1.58 0.27
C ILE A 603 39.33 2.62 0.43
N GLU A 604 40.57 2.20 0.27
CA GLU A 604 41.72 3.09 0.32
C GLU A 604 41.90 3.78 -1.03
N ASN A 605 42.27 5.07 -0.98
CA ASN A 605 42.48 5.86 -2.19
C ASN A 605 43.52 5.22 -3.12
N GLU A 606 44.50 4.50 -2.56
CA GLU A 606 45.58 3.84 -3.29
C GLU A 606 45.06 2.67 -4.15
N VAL A 607 44.20 1.82 -3.60
CA VAL A 607 43.54 0.72 -4.33
C VAL A 607 42.73 1.24 -5.52
N ILE A 608 41.98 2.32 -5.31
CA ILE A 608 41.19 2.98 -6.37
C ILE A 608 42.12 3.53 -7.46
N GLN A 609 43.22 4.19 -7.08
CA GLN A 609 44.20 4.74 -8.02
C GLN A 609 44.90 3.65 -8.84
N ILE A 610 45.27 2.52 -8.22
CA ILE A 610 45.89 1.37 -8.90
C ILE A 610 44.94 0.77 -9.93
N LYS A 611 43.69 0.48 -9.53
CA LYS A 611 42.68 -0.11 -10.43
C LYS A 611 42.43 0.78 -11.64
N TYR A 612 42.24 2.07 -11.39
CA TYR A 612 42.05 3.05 -12.47
C TYR A 612 43.27 3.14 -13.38
N ARG A 613 44.50 3.11 -12.81
CA ARG A 613 45.73 3.14 -13.60
C ARG A 613 45.88 1.92 -14.49
N ILE A 614 45.50 0.74 -14.02
CA ILE A 614 45.50 -0.48 -14.85
C ILE A 614 44.51 -0.34 -16.00
N ASP A 615 43.27 0.12 -15.74
CA ASP A 615 42.27 0.35 -16.79
C ASP A 615 42.73 1.38 -17.83
N GLU A 616 43.37 2.45 -17.36
CA GLU A 616 43.98 3.46 -18.22
C GLU A 616 45.08 2.87 -19.11
N ILE A 617 45.97 2.03 -18.57
CA ILE A 617 47.01 1.33 -19.35
C ILE A 617 46.38 0.41 -20.40
N ILE A 618 45.37 -0.37 -20.03
CA ILE A 618 44.66 -1.27 -20.95
C ILE A 618 43.98 -0.48 -22.08
N ASN A 619 43.29 0.62 -21.75
CA ASN A 619 42.65 1.48 -22.74
C ASN A 619 43.68 2.12 -23.69
N LEU A 620 44.85 2.52 -23.18
CA LEU A 620 45.94 3.03 -24.02
C LEU A 620 46.51 1.96 -24.95
N ILE A 621 46.62 0.71 -24.49
CA ILE A 621 47.05 -0.42 -25.32
C ILE A 621 46.03 -0.70 -26.42
N VAL A 622 44.74 -0.82 -26.09
CA VAL A 622 43.67 -1.03 -27.08
C VAL A 622 43.61 0.10 -28.10
N SER A 623 43.77 1.36 -27.65
CA SER A 623 43.77 2.52 -28.55
C SER A 623 44.96 2.53 -29.50
N LYS A 624 46.13 2.03 -29.08
CA LYS A 624 47.37 2.05 -29.86
C LYS A 624 47.57 0.78 -30.71
N TYR A 625 47.02 -0.34 -30.25
CA TYR A 625 47.09 -1.68 -30.84
C TYR A 625 45.70 -2.34 -30.86
N PRO A 626 44.78 -1.90 -31.72
CA PRO A 626 43.39 -2.36 -31.73
C PRO A 626 43.22 -3.88 -31.89
N GLU A 627 44.19 -4.56 -32.51
CA GLU A 627 44.24 -6.02 -32.65
C GLU A 627 44.23 -6.77 -31.30
N THR A 628 44.65 -6.11 -30.23
CA THR A 628 44.70 -6.69 -28.87
C THR A 628 43.33 -6.73 -28.17
N GLU A 629 42.32 -5.98 -28.66
CA GLU A 629 41.04 -5.79 -27.96
C GLU A 629 40.32 -7.11 -27.66
N LYS A 630 40.26 -8.02 -28.63
CA LYS A 630 39.59 -9.31 -28.48
C LYS A 630 40.29 -10.19 -27.43
N MET A 631 41.62 -10.22 -27.47
CA MET A 631 42.43 -10.98 -26.52
C MET A 631 42.26 -10.41 -25.09
N ILE A 632 42.35 -9.09 -24.93
CA ILE A 632 42.16 -8.41 -23.65
C ILE A 632 40.78 -8.68 -23.05
N LYS A 633 39.70 -8.61 -23.85
CA LYS A 633 38.35 -8.95 -23.38
C LYS A 633 38.24 -10.38 -22.87
N ASN A 634 38.85 -11.34 -23.56
CA ASN A 634 38.89 -12.73 -23.11
C ASN A 634 39.69 -12.87 -21.80
N LEU A 635 40.85 -12.23 -21.71
CA LEU A 635 41.69 -12.24 -20.51
C LEU A 635 40.98 -11.64 -19.28
N ILE A 636 40.19 -10.59 -19.46
CA ILE A 636 39.38 -10.01 -18.37
C ILE A 636 38.39 -11.05 -17.84
N ILE A 637 37.63 -11.72 -18.72
CA ILE A 637 36.67 -12.75 -18.33
C ILE A 637 37.39 -13.89 -17.60
N GLU A 638 38.47 -14.41 -18.19
CA GLU A 638 39.23 -15.53 -17.62
C GLU A 638 39.82 -15.19 -16.24
N THR A 639 40.37 -13.99 -16.06
CA THR A 639 40.92 -13.56 -14.77
C THR A 639 39.84 -13.32 -13.72
N GLU A 640 38.67 -12.81 -14.09
CA GLU A 640 37.49 -12.69 -13.22
C GLU A 640 36.94 -14.07 -12.80
N GLU A 641 37.05 -15.08 -13.67
CA GLU A 641 36.71 -16.48 -13.38
C GLU A 641 37.79 -17.22 -12.55
N GLY A 642 38.91 -16.55 -12.23
CA GLY A 642 39.97 -17.09 -11.39
C GLY A 642 41.14 -17.75 -12.14
N ILE A 643 41.20 -17.61 -13.47
CA ILE A 643 42.32 -18.10 -14.30
C ILE A 643 43.43 -17.03 -14.33
N LEU A 644 44.26 -17.05 -13.28
CA LEU A 644 45.32 -16.06 -13.07
C LEU A 644 46.67 -16.47 -13.68
N ASP A 645 47.57 -15.50 -13.86
CA ASP A 645 49.00 -15.75 -14.11
C ASP A 645 49.61 -16.55 -12.95
N GLU A 646 50.54 -17.45 -13.26
CA GLU A 646 51.12 -18.40 -12.29
C GLU A 646 51.69 -17.70 -11.06
N PHE A 647 52.37 -16.57 -11.26
CA PHE A 647 52.93 -15.77 -10.17
C PHE A 647 51.85 -15.29 -9.20
N TRP A 648 50.76 -14.71 -9.74
CA TRP A 648 49.67 -14.16 -8.95
C TRP A 648 48.76 -15.23 -8.36
N ASN A 649 48.58 -16.36 -9.04
CA ASN A 649 47.87 -17.51 -8.49
C ASN A 649 48.57 -18.04 -7.23
N ASN A 650 49.90 -18.16 -7.26
CA ASN A 650 50.68 -18.57 -6.09
C ASN A 650 50.59 -17.55 -4.94
N HIS A 651 50.58 -16.25 -5.24
CA HIS A 651 50.39 -15.21 -4.23
C HIS A 651 48.99 -15.22 -3.64
N LEU A 652 47.95 -15.44 -4.46
CA LEU A 652 46.57 -15.56 -3.99
C LEU A 652 46.43 -16.76 -3.05
N ASN A 653 46.96 -17.93 -3.42
CA ASN A 653 46.96 -19.13 -2.57
C ASN A 653 47.67 -18.86 -1.23
N MET A 654 48.82 -18.18 -1.25
CA MET A 654 49.52 -17.78 -0.04
C MET A 654 48.67 -16.85 0.85
N LEU A 655 47.98 -15.87 0.27
CA LEU A 655 47.11 -14.95 1.04
C LEU A 655 45.92 -15.67 1.68
N VAL A 656 45.35 -16.65 0.97
CA VAL A 656 44.29 -17.54 1.48
C VAL A 656 44.82 -18.45 2.60
N ASP A 657 45.99 -19.06 2.41
CA ASP A 657 46.63 -19.92 3.42
C ASP A 657 46.98 -19.14 4.71
N LEU A 658 47.31 -17.85 4.58
CA LEU A 658 47.57 -16.94 5.70
C LEU A 658 46.28 -16.36 6.33
N GLY A 659 45.10 -16.63 5.76
CA GLY A 659 43.80 -16.13 6.24
C GLY A 659 43.63 -14.61 6.10
N VAL A 660 44.36 -13.98 5.19
CA VAL A 660 44.26 -12.54 4.87
C VAL A 660 43.08 -12.27 3.93
N LEU A 661 42.73 -13.26 3.11
CA LEU A 661 41.53 -13.38 2.29
C LEU A 661 40.76 -14.62 2.74
#